data_AF-A0A7E6FRJ1-F1
#
_entry.id   AF-A0A7E6FRJ1-F1
#
_cell.length_a   1.000
_cell.length_b   1.000
_cell.length_c   1.000
_cell.angle_alpha   90.00
_cell.angle_beta   90.00
_cell.angle_gamma   90.00
#
_symmetry.space_group_name_H-M   'P 1'
#
loop_
_entity.id
_entity.type
_entity.pdbx_description
1 polymer ?
#
loop_
_entity_poly.entity_id
_entity_poly.type
_entity_poly.pdbx_seq_one_letter_code
_entity_poly.pdbx_strand_id
1 'polypeptide(L)'
;MEMFIFKCCKKIRGSIYNPGWEYDANALEFCHHRDLNVQSRPFATYKDFERSGVFAAQNDLEQIQKVEEDLLYSTFRRNREKKIKKLEADLQQEKEKSVMELVNGFERIVSQNSSQSRLEEETKKLEEEYSMKKQSMMKDLLETMTSEERAQVAQLIDKHSQQMLALITEKLSLKQDKKSDSGEGSEEEGVDLTRPPSPRPPEFRKSHLYDSPKVFEQIDNHVYAVAQKEHSTFTELVRDLTRNCHNELEKTRALYRWVTWKDLNKLQIDESVNPDSPYGLLRGIKLGTETYHDLFKRLGSYAGMFCEIIQGYSKGAGYKPGMKVEDSRFRNSWTSINIEGSWQFLNCNWGARHVRAHQNSSENLDQWELSEFNYTCDEFYFITEPEDHIYQHFPDDSRWQLLESPISMAEFLKLPLVKSTFFNYGLRFANHYDSIIITNHGVAIIELKMPVLLGFGYTLVPKSKNGDNAPVEGRTMLRIIGRKAIFTVAPPKPGKFYFTIFAKERWDSDSLQSACSFLVKCPEKEKVQRHSFPLVPFFGPTPSLSDFGLLPISHIDPFIVYEGEDLHFRFEINSFAKISHSLQFQGSTEATNIEDFNRFAFVRFRDETTISYQIRCPVRGFYVFSLFGCDRDVSGEETYDCIFRYLINCKFMSKDRRPLPRACHRWFNCTLLDPQVGDINPDKRITFRVCVPAAVDIAMLIDDTWFHFRESSPGIWEGTVVAGRRACGAKIYAKLNRDKSRFSPLLEFRVK
;
A
#
# COMPACT_ATOMS: atom_id res chain seq x y z
N MET A 1 -39.98 -29.22 24.15
CA MET A 1 -39.83 -30.55 23.54
C MET A 1 -39.48 -30.31 22.08
N GLU A 2 -38.25 -29.88 21.83
CA GLU A 2 -37.12 -30.72 21.44
C GLU A 2 -37.14 -31.13 19.95
N MET A 3 -36.11 -30.62 19.26
CA MET A 3 -35.16 -31.34 18.38
C MET A 3 -35.07 -30.89 16.91
N PHE A 4 -34.02 -30.10 16.67
CA PHE A 4 -32.92 -30.38 15.73
C PHE A 4 -33.22 -31.21 14.47
N ILE A 5 -33.04 -30.59 13.28
CA ILE A 5 -32.20 -31.14 12.21
C ILE A 5 -31.45 -29.99 11.51
N PHE A 6 -30.17 -29.83 11.84
CA PHE A 6 -29.18 -29.10 11.04
C PHE A 6 -28.86 -29.93 9.78
N LYS A 7 -29.12 -29.39 8.58
CA LYS A 7 -28.54 -29.92 7.34
C LYS A 7 -27.38 -29.03 6.90
N CYS A 8 -26.18 -29.57 7.11
CA CYS A 8 -24.91 -29.12 6.55
C CYS A 8 -25.01 -29.07 5.01
N CYS A 9 -24.83 -27.88 4.41
CA CYS A 9 -24.75 -27.75 2.95
C CYS A 9 -23.40 -27.15 2.55
N LYS A 10 -22.44 -28.03 2.24
CA LYS A 10 -21.33 -27.72 1.32
C LYS A 10 -21.94 -27.32 -0.03
N LYS A 11 -21.64 -26.13 -0.54
CA LYS A 11 -21.70 -25.85 -2.00
C LYS A 11 -20.63 -24.83 -2.41
N ILE A 12 -19.56 -25.37 -3.00
CA ILE A 12 -18.73 -24.66 -3.97
C ILE A 12 -19.49 -24.70 -5.31
N ARG A 13 -19.67 -23.55 -5.97
CA ARG A 13 -19.48 -23.26 -7.41
C ARG A 13 -20.25 -22.01 -7.82
N GLY A 14 -19.56 -21.12 -8.53
CA GLY A 14 -20.04 -19.82 -8.97
C GLY A 14 -20.98 -19.86 -10.18
N SER A 15 -21.28 -18.67 -10.68
CA SER A 15 -21.89 -18.45 -11.98
C SER A 15 -21.04 -17.45 -12.77
N ILE A 16 -20.64 -17.91 -13.95
CA ILE A 16 -20.05 -17.18 -15.06
C ILE A 16 -21.24 -16.53 -15.82
N TYR A 17 -21.04 -15.35 -16.41
CA TYR A 17 -22.01 -14.54 -17.20
C TYR A 17 -22.90 -13.54 -16.44
N ASN A 18 -22.38 -12.31 -16.27
CA ASN A 18 -23.17 -11.10 -16.54
C ASN A 18 -22.21 -9.94 -16.94
N PRO A 19 -22.35 -9.32 -18.13
CA PRO A 19 -21.45 -8.27 -18.64
C PRO A 19 -21.88 -6.84 -18.28
N GLY A 20 -22.76 -6.68 -17.28
CA GLY A 20 -23.12 -5.37 -16.73
C GLY A 20 -22.19 -4.98 -15.60
N TRP A 21 -21.41 -3.93 -15.81
CA TRP A 21 -20.57 -3.29 -14.82
C TRP A 21 -21.42 -2.58 -13.78
N GLU A 22 -21.66 -3.26 -12.65
CA GLU A 22 -21.70 -2.71 -11.30
C GLU A 22 -21.73 -3.92 -10.36
N TYR A 23 -20.55 -4.34 -9.91
CA TYR A 23 -20.47 -5.30 -8.82
C TYR A 23 -20.60 -4.50 -7.53
N ASP A 24 -21.79 -4.60 -6.95
CA ASP A 24 -22.16 -4.03 -5.67
C ASP A 24 -21.11 -4.33 -4.60
N ALA A 25 -20.46 -3.27 -4.09
CA ALA A 25 -19.52 -3.39 -2.98
C ALA A 25 -20.19 -3.92 -1.70
N ASN A 26 -21.53 -3.91 -1.67
CA ASN A 26 -22.35 -4.38 -0.56
C ASN A 26 -22.52 -5.92 -0.54
N ALA A 27 -22.08 -6.65 -1.57
CA ALA A 27 -22.31 -8.11 -1.65
C ALA A 27 -21.46 -8.96 -0.67
N LEU A 28 -20.66 -8.32 0.20
CA LEU A 28 -20.03 -8.91 1.39
C LEU A 28 -20.30 -8.07 2.65
N GLU A 29 -21.25 -7.14 2.60
CA GLU A 29 -21.76 -6.45 3.77
C GLU A 29 -22.75 -7.36 4.47
N PHE A 30 -22.27 -8.08 5.48
CA PHE A 30 -23.14 -8.44 6.60
C PHE A 30 -23.52 -7.13 7.31
N CYS A 31 -24.48 -6.40 6.75
CA CYS A 31 -25.21 -5.35 7.46
C CYS A 31 -26.15 -6.05 8.45
N HIS A 32 -25.65 -6.31 9.66
CA HIS A 32 -26.52 -6.34 10.83
C HIS A 32 -26.33 -5.01 11.55
N HIS A 33 -27.05 -4.00 11.07
CA HIS A 33 -27.34 -2.83 11.89
C HIS A 33 -28.18 -3.34 13.06
N ARG A 34 -27.54 -3.53 14.22
CA ARG A 34 -28.24 -3.96 15.42
C ARG A 34 -28.92 -2.70 15.95
N ASP A 35 -30.21 -2.52 15.64
CA ASP A 35 -31.04 -1.52 16.31
C ASP A 35 -31.07 -1.88 17.80
N LEU A 36 -30.20 -1.24 18.57
CA LEU A 36 -30.12 -1.37 20.00
C LEU A 36 -30.06 0.03 20.59
N ASN A 37 -30.98 0.29 21.52
CA ASN A 37 -30.95 1.42 22.45
C ASN A 37 -29.61 1.42 23.20
N VAL A 38 -28.59 2.06 22.64
CA VAL A 38 -27.42 2.44 23.41
C VAL A 38 -27.77 3.74 24.10
N GLN A 39 -27.93 3.65 25.42
CA GLN A 39 -27.92 4.82 26.28
C GLN A 39 -26.53 5.45 26.18
N SER A 40 -26.33 6.33 25.19
CA SER A 40 -25.10 7.07 25.02
C SER A 40 -24.98 8.10 26.14
N ARG A 41 -23.76 8.25 26.66
CA ARG A 41 -23.48 9.33 27.62
C ARG A 41 -23.76 10.67 26.92
N PRO A 42 -24.47 11.62 27.55
CA PRO A 42 -24.73 12.90 26.93
C PRO A 42 -23.41 13.61 26.60
N PHE A 43 -23.25 13.97 25.33
CA PHE A 43 -22.09 14.74 24.87
C PHE A 43 -21.99 16.07 25.62
N ALA A 44 -20.90 16.27 26.33
CA ALA A 44 -20.65 17.51 27.05
C ALA A 44 -19.86 18.48 26.16
N THR A 45 -20.47 19.58 25.77
CA THR A 45 -19.84 20.61 24.93
C THR A 45 -18.83 21.43 25.74
N TYR A 46 -17.99 22.21 25.06
CA TYR A 46 -17.15 23.25 25.69
C TYR A 46 -17.95 24.16 26.63
N LYS A 47 -19.15 24.58 26.20
CA LYS A 47 -20.03 25.46 26.99
C LYS A 47 -20.56 24.77 28.24
N ASP A 48 -20.74 23.45 28.21
CA ASP A 48 -21.18 22.69 29.38
C ASP A 48 -20.07 22.62 30.43
N PHE A 49 -18.82 22.44 30.00
CA PHE A 49 -17.64 22.47 30.87
C PHE A 49 -17.48 23.85 31.53
N GLU A 50 -17.58 24.93 30.74
CA GLU A 50 -17.49 26.30 31.24
C GLU A 50 -18.62 26.61 32.25
N ARG A 51 -19.87 26.33 31.88
CA ARG A 51 -21.05 26.63 32.72
C ARG A 51 -21.13 25.79 33.99
N SER A 52 -20.54 24.61 34.00
CA SER A 52 -20.59 23.69 35.14
C SER A 52 -19.32 23.78 36.01
N GLY A 53 -18.44 24.74 35.71
CA GLY A 53 -17.20 24.96 36.47
C GLY A 53 -16.21 23.81 36.39
N VAL A 54 -16.27 23.00 35.32
CA VAL A 54 -15.41 21.83 35.13
C VAL A 54 -13.95 22.28 35.05
N PHE A 55 -13.63 23.26 34.19
CA PHE A 55 -12.25 23.72 34.01
C PHE A 55 -11.58 24.21 35.31
N ALA A 56 -12.33 24.89 36.19
CA ALA A 56 -11.78 25.33 37.47
C ALA A 56 -11.45 24.13 38.37
N ALA A 57 -12.35 23.15 38.46
CA ALA A 57 -12.13 21.94 39.25
C ALA A 57 -11.05 21.02 38.65
N GLN A 58 -10.91 20.99 37.31
CA GLN A 58 -9.81 20.29 36.63
C GLN A 58 -8.46 20.89 37.01
N ASN A 59 -8.33 22.21 37.03
CA ASN A 59 -7.09 22.88 37.46
C ASN A 59 -6.70 22.49 38.89
N ASP A 60 -7.65 22.48 39.83
CA ASP A 60 -7.40 22.11 41.23
C ASP A 60 -6.91 20.66 41.34
N LEU A 61 -7.56 19.72 40.63
CA LEU A 61 -7.17 18.31 40.63
C LEU A 61 -5.82 18.09 39.91
N GLU A 62 -5.57 18.80 38.82
CA GLU A 62 -4.32 18.73 38.07
C GLU A 62 -3.11 19.14 38.93
N GLN A 63 -3.24 20.16 39.79
CA GLN A 63 -2.18 20.53 40.73
C GLN A 63 -1.88 19.41 41.74
N ILE A 64 -2.90 18.70 42.21
CA ILE A 64 -2.73 17.57 43.14
C ILE A 64 -2.03 16.40 42.42
N GLN A 65 -2.49 16.07 41.22
CA GLN A 65 -1.92 15.02 40.39
C GLN A 65 -0.45 15.29 40.03
N LYS A 66 -0.13 16.55 39.77
CA LYS A 66 1.24 17.00 39.50
C LYS A 66 2.20 16.71 40.67
N VAL A 67 1.78 17.01 41.90
CA VAL A 67 2.62 16.70 43.09
C VAL A 67 2.86 15.19 43.23
N GLU A 68 1.87 14.36 42.89
CA GLU A 68 2.01 12.89 42.90
C GLU A 68 2.99 12.41 41.81
N GLU A 69 2.94 12.98 40.61
CA GLU A 69 3.88 12.72 39.52
C GLU A 69 5.31 13.09 39.88
N ASP A 70 5.53 14.28 40.45
CA ASP A 70 6.85 14.75 40.86
C ASP A 70 7.49 13.83 41.91
N LEU A 71 6.68 13.31 42.83
CA LEU A 71 7.12 12.35 43.84
C LEU A 71 7.53 11.01 43.21
N LEU A 72 6.78 10.54 42.19
CA LEU A 72 7.11 9.32 41.47
C LEU A 72 8.43 9.48 40.68
N TYR A 73 8.56 10.57 39.91
CA TYR A 73 9.75 10.83 39.11
C TYR A 73 11.01 11.06 39.96
N SER A 74 10.89 11.75 41.10
CA SER A 74 12.01 11.88 42.05
C SER A 74 12.43 10.54 42.65
N THR A 75 11.46 9.64 42.90
CA THR A 75 11.72 8.27 43.34
C THR A 75 12.45 7.46 42.27
N PHE A 76 12.08 7.58 40.99
CA PHE A 76 12.79 6.95 39.88
C PHE A 76 14.25 7.39 39.79
N ARG A 77 14.50 8.71 39.80
CA ARG A 77 15.88 9.25 39.77
C ARG A 77 16.73 8.67 40.89
N ARG A 78 16.22 8.69 42.12
CA ARG A 78 16.92 8.14 43.29
C ARG A 78 17.17 6.63 43.17
N ASN A 79 16.21 5.87 42.66
CA ASN A 79 16.35 4.43 42.47
C ASN A 79 17.35 4.09 41.37
N ARG A 80 17.36 4.86 40.27
CA ARG A 80 18.31 4.73 39.16
C ARG A 80 19.73 5.00 39.60
N GLU A 81 19.97 6.09 40.31
CA GLU A 81 21.28 6.38 40.90
C GLU A 81 21.76 5.28 41.86
N LYS A 82 20.88 4.76 42.72
CA LYS A 82 21.22 3.68 43.65
C LYS A 82 21.58 2.38 42.93
N LYS A 83 20.77 1.95 41.95
CA LYS A 83 21.02 0.71 41.19
C LYS A 83 22.29 0.82 40.33
N ILE A 84 22.54 1.98 39.69
CA ILE A 84 23.76 2.24 38.92
C ILE A 84 24.99 2.21 39.84
N LYS A 85 24.99 2.95 40.95
CA LYS A 85 26.11 2.96 41.91
C LYS A 85 26.40 1.57 42.47
N LYS A 86 25.36 0.78 42.74
CA LYS A 86 25.52 -0.61 43.19
C LYS A 86 26.19 -1.48 42.13
N LEU A 87 25.72 -1.43 40.88
CA LEU A 87 26.32 -2.18 39.78
C LEU A 87 27.80 -1.80 39.57
N GLU A 88 28.12 -0.51 39.63
CA GLU A 88 29.51 -0.05 39.50
C GLU A 88 30.39 -0.51 40.65
N ALA A 89 29.88 -0.51 41.90
CA ALA A 89 30.60 -1.03 43.05
C ALA A 89 30.83 -2.54 42.96
N ASP A 90 29.81 -3.31 42.55
CA ASP A 90 29.89 -4.77 42.39
C ASP A 90 30.93 -5.14 41.31
N LEU A 91 30.91 -4.44 40.15
CA LEU A 91 31.88 -4.63 39.07
C LEU A 91 33.30 -4.23 39.47
N GLN A 92 33.46 -3.15 40.25
CA GLN A 92 34.76 -2.70 40.74
C GLN A 92 35.36 -3.72 41.71
N GLN A 93 34.55 -4.26 42.63
CA GLN A 93 34.98 -5.30 43.56
C GLN A 93 35.38 -6.60 42.83
N GLU A 94 34.63 -6.98 41.80
CA GLU A 94 34.96 -8.14 40.96
C GLU A 94 36.28 -7.92 40.20
N LYS A 95 36.47 -6.73 39.61
CA LYS A 95 37.73 -6.33 38.94
C LYS A 95 38.92 -6.40 39.90
N GLU A 96 38.80 -5.83 41.09
CA GLU A 96 39.87 -5.84 42.10
C GLU A 96 40.25 -7.25 42.53
N LYS A 97 39.26 -8.14 42.71
CA LYS A 97 39.50 -9.55 43.03
C LYS A 97 40.23 -10.28 41.90
N SER A 98 39.80 -10.10 40.65
CA SER A 98 40.45 -10.72 39.49
C SER A 98 41.88 -10.20 39.26
N VAL A 99 42.11 -8.90 39.46
CA VAL A 99 43.46 -8.31 39.40
C VAL A 99 44.35 -8.90 40.50
N MET A 100 43.85 -9.05 41.72
CA MET A 100 44.61 -9.63 42.83
C MET A 100 44.95 -11.11 42.58
N GLU A 101 44.02 -11.89 42.01
CA GLU A 101 44.27 -13.27 41.58
C GLU A 101 45.34 -13.35 40.47
N LEU A 102 45.30 -12.43 39.51
CA LEU A 102 46.29 -12.31 38.42
C LEU A 102 47.68 -12.00 38.98
N VAL A 103 47.79 -11.01 39.88
CA VAL A 103 49.04 -10.62 40.55
C VAL A 103 49.60 -11.77 41.39
N ASN A 104 48.77 -12.41 42.23
CA ASN A 104 49.18 -13.57 43.03
C ASN A 104 49.62 -14.77 42.17
N GLY A 105 48.98 -14.97 41.02
CA GLY A 105 49.34 -16.00 40.05
C GLY A 105 50.70 -15.73 39.40
N PHE A 106 50.97 -14.47 39.06
CA PHE A 106 52.27 -14.04 38.51
C PHE A 106 53.38 -14.08 39.57
N GLU A 107 53.14 -13.66 40.81
CA GLU A 107 54.13 -13.72 41.90
C GLU A 107 54.63 -15.16 42.14
N ARG A 108 53.79 -16.18 41.94
CA ARG A 108 54.18 -17.60 42.00
C ARG A 108 55.06 -18.05 40.82
N ILE A 109 55.09 -17.30 39.71
CA ILE A 109 55.78 -17.65 38.45
C ILE A 109 57.10 -16.85 38.28
N VAL A 110 57.35 -15.80 39.07
CA VAL A 110 58.46 -14.82 38.94
C VAL A 110 59.89 -15.37 39.14
N SER A 111 60.10 -16.69 39.20
CA SER A 111 61.47 -17.26 39.27
C SER A 111 62.31 -17.17 37.98
N GLN A 112 61.79 -16.68 36.83
CA GLN A 112 62.59 -16.57 35.59
C GLN A 112 62.24 -15.32 34.76
N ASN A 113 63.28 -14.61 34.31
CA ASN A 113 63.25 -13.33 33.60
C ASN A 113 62.47 -13.37 32.26
N SER A 114 61.31 -12.70 32.18
CA SER A 114 60.79 -11.92 31.01
C SER A 114 59.32 -11.47 31.16
N SER A 115 58.82 -11.27 32.40
CA SER A 115 57.39 -11.37 32.72
C SER A 115 56.56 -10.07 32.66
N GLN A 116 57.18 -8.90 32.60
CA GLN A 116 56.49 -7.62 32.83
C GLN A 116 55.55 -7.22 31.67
N SER A 117 55.99 -7.40 30.43
CA SER A 117 55.17 -7.14 29.22
C SER A 117 53.96 -8.06 29.11
N ARG A 118 54.03 -9.28 29.64
CA ARG A 118 52.93 -10.27 29.59
C ARG A 118 51.86 -9.99 30.64
N LEU A 119 52.26 -9.55 31.84
CA LEU A 119 51.35 -9.07 32.87
C LEU A 119 50.58 -7.84 32.38
N GLU A 120 51.25 -6.89 31.73
CA GLU A 120 50.64 -5.69 31.14
C GLU A 120 49.63 -6.02 30.03
N GLU A 121 49.91 -7.05 29.21
CA GLU A 121 48.97 -7.49 28.17
C GLU A 121 47.74 -8.19 28.75
N GLU A 122 47.92 -9.02 29.79
CA GLU A 122 46.82 -9.71 30.47
C GLU A 122 45.96 -8.77 31.31
N THR A 123 46.55 -7.77 31.98
CA THR A 123 45.77 -6.72 32.66
C THR A 123 44.95 -5.91 31.67
N LYS A 124 45.52 -5.51 30.53
CA LYS A 124 44.80 -4.79 29.49
C LYS A 124 43.62 -5.59 28.92
N LYS A 125 43.79 -6.89 28.65
CA LYS A 125 42.70 -7.78 28.21
C LYS A 125 41.59 -7.86 29.25
N LEU A 126 41.95 -7.97 30.52
CA LEU A 126 41.00 -7.99 31.63
C LEU A 126 40.23 -6.66 31.70
N GLU A 127 40.89 -5.52 31.51
CA GLU A 127 40.22 -4.21 31.47
C GLU A 127 39.25 -4.05 30.30
N GLU A 128 39.63 -4.53 29.11
CA GLU A 128 38.75 -4.55 27.93
C GLU A 128 37.54 -5.45 28.17
N GLU A 129 37.72 -6.63 28.77
CA GLU A 129 36.64 -7.55 29.12
C GLU A 129 35.67 -6.94 30.15
N TYR A 130 36.18 -6.33 31.22
CA TYR A 130 35.36 -5.63 32.21
C TYR A 130 34.65 -4.40 31.64
N SER A 131 35.28 -3.69 30.70
CA SER A 131 34.64 -2.58 29.99
C SER A 131 33.45 -3.06 29.17
N MET A 132 33.62 -4.14 28.40
CA MET A 132 32.54 -4.75 27.62
C MET A 132 31.42 -5.32 28.52
N LYS A 133 31.79 -6.00 29.61
CA LYS A 133 30.84 -6.52 30.60
C LYS A 133 30.06 -5.39 31.29
N LYS A 134 30.74 -4.30 31.69
CA LYS A 134 30.11 -3.10 32.25
C LYS A 134 29.10 -2.50 31.28
N GLN A 135 29.47 -2.34 30.01
CA GLN A 135 28.57 -1.80 28.98
C GLN A 135 27.33 -2.69 28.79
N SER A 136 27.50 -4.02 28.71
CA SER A 136 26.39 -4.96 28.57
C SER A 136 25.46 -4.94 29.79
N MET A 137 26.00 -5.10 31.00
CA MET A 137 25.19 -5.13 32.23
C MET A 137 24.51 -3.79 32.50
N MET A 138 25.19 -2.67 32.20
CA MET A 138 24.58 -1.34 32.31
C MET A 138 23.38 -1.22 31.36
N LYS A 139 23.53 -1.67 30.12
CA LYS A 139 22.45 -1.66 29.14
C LYS A 139 21.25 -2.49 29.62
N ASP A 140 21.47 -3.72 30.06
CA ASP A 140 20.41 -4.62 30.53
C ASP A 140 19.70 -4.06 31.79
N LEU A 141 20.47 -3.47 32.71
CA LEU A 141 19.93 -2.80 33.89
C LEU A 141 19.04 -1.61 33.50
N LEU A 142 19.53 -0.74 32.60
CA LEU A 142 18.78 0.43 32.14
C LEU A 142 17.50 0.03 31.38
N GLU A 143 17.54 -1.02 30.55
CA GLU A 143 16.37 -1.54 29.86
C GLU A 143 15.32 -2.08 30.86
N THR A 144 15.75 -2.87 31.83
CA THR A 144 14.86 -3.42 32.87
C THR A 144 14.23 -2.30 33.71
N MET A 145 15.04 -1.33 34.14
CA MET A 145 14.55 -0.18 34.90
C MET A 145 13.55 0.65 34.12
N THR A 146 13.84 0.93 32.85
CA THR A 146 12.93 1.71 31.99
C THR A 146 11.59 0.98 31.82
N SER A 147 11.60 -0.35 31.73
CA SER A 147 10.36 -1.15 31.67
C SER A 147 9.55 -1.10 32.96
N GLU A 148 10.20 -1.17 34.13
CA GLU A 148 9.54 -1.04 35.44
C GLU A 148 8.95 0.36 35.64
N GLU A 149 9.71 1.41 35.28
CA GLU A 149 9.30 2.82 35.34
C GLU A 149 8.07 3.06 34.46
N ARG A 150 8.08 2.59 33.20
CA ARG A 150 6.93 2.69 32.29
C ARG A 150 5.66 2.04 32.85
N ALA A 151 5.78 0.87 33.49
CA ALA A 151 4.62 0.18 34.06
C ALA A 151 4.00 0.99 35.22
N GLN A 152 4.82 1.63 36.05
CA GLN A 152 4.34 2.50 37.14
C GLN A 152 3.74 3.80 36.62
N VAL A 153 4.34 4.42 35.60
CA VAL A 153 3.78 5.60 34.92
C VAL A 153 2.41 5.29 34.32
N ALA A 154 2.27 4.15 33.62
CA ALA A 154 0.99 3.74 33.04
C ALA A 154 -0.10 3.56 34.10
N GLN A 155 0.21 2.93 35.25
CA GLN A 155 -0.73 2.80 36.37
C GLN A 155 -1.13 4.16 36.95
N LEU A 156 -0.19 5.10 37.06
CA LEU A 156 -0.47 6.45 37.54
C LEU A 156 -1.38 7.21 36.57
N ILE A 157 -1.13 7.10 35.25
CA ILE A 157 -1.97 7.71 34.22
C ILE A 157 -3.39 7.15 34.25
N ASP A 158 -3.55 5.84 34.43
CA ASP A 158 -4.86 5.21 34.58
C ASP A 158 -5.61 5.76 35.80
N LYS A 159 -4.94 5.86 36.95
CA LYS A 159 -5.50 6.44 38.18
C LYS A 159 -5.91 7.90 37.96
N HIS A 160 -5.04 8.72 37.39
CA HIS A 160 -5.30 10.15 37.14
C HIS A 160 -6.45 10.34 36.15
N SER A 161 -6.51 9.51 35.11
CA SER A 161 -7.59 9.53 34.11
C SER A 161 -8.94 9.20 34.74
N GLN A 162 -9.01 8.18 35.60
CA GLN A 162 -10.23 7.80 36.31
C GLN A 162 -10.72 8.90 37.26
N GLN A 163 -9.82 9.50 38.04
CA GLN A 163 -10.15 10.64 38.91
C GLN A 163 -10.68 11.83 38.11
N MET A 164 -10.06 12.14 36.97
CA MET A 164 -10.48 13.24 36.10
C MET A 164 -11.86 13.00 35.51
N LEU A 165 -12.13 11.79 35.01
CA LEU A 165 -13.43 11.42 34.46
C LEU A 165 -14.53 11.40 35.54
N ALA A 166 -14.22 10.94 36.76
CA ALA A 166 -15.14 10.99 37.89
C ALA A 166 -15.50 12.43 38.26
N LEU A 167 -14.50 13.32 38.35
CA LEU A 167 -14.71 14.76 38.61
C LEU A 167 -15.59 15.40 37.54
N ILE A 168 -15.33 15.13 36.26
CA ILE A 168 -16.16 15.65 35.16
C ILE A 168 -17.60 15.14 35.29
N THR A 169 -17.78 13.85 35.60
CA THR A 169 -19.12 13.25 35.78
C THR A 169 -19.87 13.88 36.95
N GLU A 170 -19.21 14.08 38.08
CA GLU A 170 -19.77 14.75 39.25
C GLU A 170 -20.22 16.18 38.93
N LYS A 171 -19.36 16.98 38.28
CA LYS A 171 -19.69 18.38 37.93
C LYS A 171 -20.83 18.50 36.93
N LEU A 172 -20.94 17.57 36.00
CA LEU A 172 -22.03 17.58 35.00
C LEU A 172 -23.35 17.04 35.58
N SER A 173 -23.32 16.06 36.48
CA SER A 173 -24.51 15.46 37.12
C SER A 173 -25.17 16.37 38.16
N LEU A 174 -24.38 17.08 38.98
CA LEU A 174 -24.87 18.07 39.98
C LEU A 174 -25.76 19.19 39.41
N LYS A 175 -25.80 19.32 38.08
CA LYS A 175 -26.65 20.29 37.37
C LYS A 175 -27.92 19.67 36.80
N GLN A 176 -27.94 18.37 36.46
CA GLN A 176 -29.15 17.69 35.99
C GLN A 176 -30.19 17.62 37.12
N ASP A 177 -29.76 17.36 38.36
CA ASP A 177 -30.62 17.36 39.56
C ASP A 177 -31.23 18.73 39.89
N LYS A 178 -30.65 19.83 39.41
CA LYS A 178 -31.23 21.18 39.57
C LYS A 178 -32.32 21.52 38.54
N LYS A 179 -32.53 20.66 37.53
CA LYS A 179 -33.55 20.83 36.48
C LYS A 179 -34.73 19.87 36.60
N SER A 180 -34.64 18.81 37.40
CA SER A 180 -35.63 17.75 37.54
C SER A 180 -36.52 17.86 38.80
N ASP A 181 -36.82 19.08 39.26
CA ASP A 181 -37.79 19.31 40.34
C ASP A 181 -39.25 19.33 39.83
N SER A 182 -39.59 18.39 38.94
CA SER A 182 -40.98 18.10 38.57
C SER A 182 -41.14 16.68 37.99
N GLY A 183 -41.59 15.75 38.83
CA GLY A 183 -42.41 14.61 38.41
C GLY A 183 -41.73 13.24 38.30
N GLU A 184 -42.08 12.39 39.26
CA GLU A 184 -42.27 10.92 39.26
C GLU A 184 -41.23 10.01 38.58
N GLY A 185 -40.75 9.05 39.39
CA GLY A 185 -39.67 8.15 39.04
C GLY A 185 -40.08 6.95 38.18
N SER A 186 -39.07 6.45 37.47
CA SER A 186 -38.96 5.05 37.09
C SER A 186 -37.53 4.61 37.40
N GLU A 187 -37.39 3.65 38.30
CA GLU A 187 -36.14 2.95 38.60
C GLU A 187 -35.77 2.08 37.38
N GLU A 188 -35.10 2.66 36.37
CA GLU A 188 -34.30 1.89 35.42
C GLU A 188 -32.90 1.71 36.02
N GLU A 189 -32.37 0.49 36.01
CA GLU A 189 -31.01 0.16 36.49
C GLU A 189 -29.98 1.14 35.91
N GLY A 190 -29.57 2.11 36.72
CA GLY A 190 -28.74 3.22 36.28
C GLY A 190 -27.36 2.76 35.79
N VAL A 191 -27.05 3.02 34.52
CA VAL A 191 -25.70 2.84 33.97
C VAL A 191 -24.72 3.75 34.73
N ASP A 192 -23.71 3.16 35.36
CA ASP A 192 -22.63 3.90 36.02
C ASP A 192 -21.79 4.66 34.98
N LEU A 193 -22.12 5.93 34.76
CA LEU A 193 -21.45 6.82 33.80
C LEU A 193 -19.97 7.12 34.16
N THR A 194 -19.49 6.68 35.33
CA THR A 194 -18.08 6.81 35.72
C THR A 194 -17.22 5.66 35.20
N ARG A 195 -17.82 4.55 34.77
CA ARG A 195 -17.11 3.38 34.26
C ARG A 195 -17.07 3.35 32.73
N PRO A 196 -15.93 2.97 32.13
CA PRO A 196 -15.86 2.76 30.70
C PRO A 196 -16.79 1.61 30.28
N PRO A 197 -17.46 1.71 29.12
CA PRO A 197 -18.29 0.62 28.60
C PRO A 197 -17.43 -0.60 28.29
N SER A 198 -18.02 -1.80 28.41
CA SER A 198 -17.28 -3.04 28.11
C SER A 198 -16.83 -3.11 26.64
N PRO A 199 -15.64 -3.66 26.34
CA PRO A 199 -15.16 -3.82 24.97
C PRO A 199 -16.11 -4.71 24.17
N ARG A 200 -16.62 -4.19 23.06
CA ARG A 200 -17.52 -4.88 22.14
C ARG A 200 -17.29 -4.35 20.72
N PRO A 201 -17.65 -5.13 19.68
CA PRO A 201 -17.51 -4.69 18.30
C PRO A 201 -18.15 -3.31 18.07
N PRO A 202 -17.56 -2.44 17.23
CA PRO A 202 -18.10 -1.12 16.99
C PRO A 202 -19.46 -1.21 16.31
N GLU A 203 -20.39 -0.35 16.71
CA GLU A 203 -21.76 -0.37 16.17
C GLU A 203 -21.87 0.32 14.80
N PHE A 204 -20.90 1.19 14.50
CA PHE A 204 -20.82 1.93 13.25
C PHE A 204 -19.42 1.81 12.64
N ARG A 205 -19.39 1.81 11.31
CA ARG A 205 -18.15 1.84 10.53
C ARG A 205 -17.58 3.24 10.44
N LYS A 206 -16.32 3.33 10.05
CA LYS A 206 -15.63 4.60 9.81
C LYS A 206 -16.39 5.48 8.80
N SER A 207 -16.92 4.89 7.73
CA SER A 207 -17.72 5.58 6.72
C SER A 207 -19.04 6.16 7.24
N HIS A 208 -19.59 5.66 8.35
CA HIS A 208 -20.78 6.24 8.98
C HIS A 208 -20.44 7.49 9.81
N LEU A 209 -19.18 7.62 10.25
CA LEU A 209 -18.71 8.77 11.01
C LEU A 209 -18.33 9.94 10.10
N TYR A 210 -17.66 9.67 8.98
CA TYR A 210 -17.29 10.68 8.00
C TYR A 210 -16.89 10.08 6.64
N ASP A 211 -17.13 10.82 5.54
CA ASP A 211 -16.81 10.37 4.18
C ASP A 211 -15.33 10.57 3.80
N SER A 212 -14.74 11.68 4.23
CA SER A 212 -13.38 12.07 3.83
C SER A 212 -12.71 12.89 4.94
N PRO A 213 -11.38 12.74 5.17
CA PRO A 213 -10.66 13.57 6.14
C PRO A 213 -10.80 15.08 5.93
N LYS A 214 -11.19 15.53 4.73
CA LYS A 214 -11.48 16.93 4.41
C LYS A 214 -12.54 17.56 5.32
N VAL A 215 -13.46 16.79 5.89
CA VAL A 215 -14.46 17.33 6.84
C VAL A 215 -13.81 17.94 8.09
N PHE A 216 -12.59 17.51 8.42
CA PHE A 216 -11.86 17.97 9.60
C PHE A 216 -10.95 19.17 9.33
N GLU A 217 -10.93 19.74 8.13
CA GLU A 217 -10.00 20.81 7.76
C GLU A 217 -10.05 22.01 8.72
N GLN A 218 -11.25 22.42 9.15
CA GLN A 218 -11.40 23.51 10.12
C GLN A 218 -10.85 23.15 11.51
N ILE A 219 -11.05 21.91 11.96
CA ILE A 219 -10.54 21.40 13.24
C ILE A 219 -9.02 21.30 13.17
N ASP A 220 -8.48 20.72 12.10
CA ASP A 220 -7.04 20.57 11.89
C ASP A 220 -6.35 21.95 11.87
N ASN A 221 -6.92 22.93 11.17
CA ASN A 221 -6.40 24.30 11.12
C ASN A 221 -6.41 24.99 12.51
N HIS A 222 -7.47 24.77 13.30
CA HIS A 222 -7.53 25.27 14.68
C HIS A 222 -6.46 24.61 15.56
N VAL A 223 -6.30 23.29 15.45
CA VAL A 223 -5.26 22.54 16.17
C VAL A 223 -3.87 23.08 15.83
N TYR A 224 -3.61 23.42 14.57
CA TYR A 224 -2.33 24.01 14.16
C TYR A 224 -2.06 25.34 14.84
N ALA A 225 -3.07 26.23 14.92
CA ALA A 225 -2.95 27.49 15.64
C ALA A 225 -2.74 27.29 17.15
N VAL A 226 -3.40 26.30 17.76
CA VAL A 226 -3.22 25.97 19.18
C VAL A 226 -1.84 25.38 19.44
N ALA A 227 -1.33 24.51 18.55
CA ALA A 227 -0.05 23.84 18.72
C ALA A 227 1.17 24.79 18.63
N GLN A 228 1.00 26.01 18.12
CA GLN A 228 2.02 27.05 18.12
C GLN A 228 2.10 27.81 19.46
N LYS A 229 1.10 27.67 20.33
CA LYS A 229 1.07 28.29 21.66
C LYS A 229 1.72 27.37 22.68
N GLU A 230 2.21 27.97 23.76
CA GLU A 230 2.62 27.24 24.96
C GLU A 230 1.47 27.21 25.95
N HIS A 231 1.20 26.03 26.50
CA HIS A 231 0.20 25.81 27.54
C HIS A 231 0.89 25.29 28.79
N SER A 232 0.51 25.84 29.92
CA SER A 232 1.12 25.48 31.21
C SER A 232 0.51 24.22 31.82
N THR A 233 -0.73 23.90 31.44
CA THR A 233 -1.55 22.82 31.97
C THR A 233 -2.27 22.06 30.87
N PHE A 234 -2.62 20.79 31.14
CA PHE A 234 -3.48 19.97 30.30
C PHE A 234 -4.90 20.54 30.21
N THR A 235 -5.40 21.11 31.31
CA THR A 235 -6.72 21.76 31.33
C THR A 235 -6.78 22.90 30.32
N GLU A 236 -5.79 23.80 30.29
CA GLU A 236 -5.75 24.90 29.32
C GLU A 236 -5.64 24.42 27.88
N LEU A 237 -4.79 23.42 27.63
CA LEU A 237 -4.59 22.86 26.31
C LEU A 237 -5.89 22.22 25.78
N VAL A 238 -6.54 21.36 26.56
CA VAL A 238 -7.78 20.68 26.14
C VAL A 238 -8.92 21.68 26.00
N ARG A 239 -8.99 22.69 26.87
CA ARG A 239 -9.94 23.80 26.75
C ARG A 239 -9.80 24.51 25.41
N ASP A 240 -8.57 24.81 24.99
CA ASP A 240 -8.31 25.48 23.71
C ASP A 240 -8.59 24.56 22.52
N LEU A 241 -8.13 23.30 22.56
CA LEU A 241 -8.32 22.33 21.47
C LEU A 241 -9.80 22.04 21.20
N THR A 242 -10.62 21.90 22.25
CA THR A 242 -12.01 21.45 22.13
C THR A 242 -13.02 22.59 21.97
N ARG A 243 -12.58 23.85 21.95
CA ARG A 243 -13.44 25.04 21.92
C ARG A 243 -14.45 25.05 20.78
N ASN A 244 -14.04 24.58 19.60
CA ASN A 244 -14.83 24.60 18.37
C ASN A 244 -15.39 23.21 18.02
N CYS A 245 -15.33 22.23 18.92
CA CYS A 245 -15.82 20.88 18.67
C CYS A 245 -17.28 20.71 19.08
N HIS A 246 -18.07 20.08 18.21
CA HIS A 246 -19.52 19.93 18.35
C HIS A 246 -19.96 18.49 18.67
N ASN A 247 -19.05 17.52 18.57
CA ASN A 247 -19.29 16.11 18.87
C ASN A 247 -17.98 15.43 19.37
N GLU A 248 -18.08 14.19 19.84
CA GLU A 248 -16.93 13.42 20.35
C GLU A 248 -15.91 13.07 19.26
N LEU A 249 -16.38 12.90 18.02
CA LEU A 249 -15.52 12.66 16.86
C LEU A 249 -14.58 13.83 16.57
N GLU A 250 -15.09 15.06 16.57
CA GLU A 250 -14.32 16.29 16.39
C GLU A 250 -13.34 16.52 17.54
N LYS A 251 -13.75 16.28 18.80
CA LYS A 251 -12.81 16.31 19.94
C LYS A 251 -11.70 15.29 19.75
N THR A 252 -12.06 14.06 19.39
CA THR A 252 -11.11 12.98 19.12
C THR A 252 -10.12 13.36 18.02
N ARG A 253 -10.60 13.95 16.92
CA ARG A 253 -9.75 14.49 15.85
C ARG A 253 -8.82 15.57 16.37
N ALA A 254 -9.34 16.54 17.12
CA ALA A 254 -8.54 17.65 17.64
C ALA A 254 -7.38 17.16 18.52
N LEU A 255 -7.67 16.25 19.46
CA LEU A 255 -6.65 15.64 20.32
C LEU A 255 -5.65 14.80 19.51
N TYR A 256 -6.15 13.97 18.59
CA TYR A 256 -5.32 13.07 17.80
C TYR A 256 -4.36 13.85 16.90
N ARG A 257 -4.86 14.90 16.25
CA ARG A 257 -4.04 15.77 15.41
C ARG A 257 -3.04 16.56 16.22
N TRP A 258 -3.38 17.03 17.42
CA TRP A 258 -2.39 17.71 18.27
C TRP A 258 -1.25 16.77 18.67
N VAL A 259 -1.56 15.55 19.11
CA VAL A 259 -0.55 14.52 19.46
C VAL A 259 0.30 14.13 18.25
N THR A 260 -0.30 14.07 17.07
CA THR A 260 0.34 13.72 15.80
C THR A 260 0.77 14.94 14.98
N TRP A 261 0.92 16.13 15.56
CA TRP A 261 1.30 17.33 14.78
C TRP A 261 2.81 17.55 14.76
N LYS A 262 3.49 17.35 15.90
CA LYS A 262 4.91 17.68 16.03
C LYS A 262 5.80 16.47 15.77
N ASP A 263 6.84 16.69 14.96
CA ASP A 263 7.95 15.76 14.82
C ASP A 263 8.81 15.80 16.09
N LEU A 264 8.61 14.86 17.00
CA LEU A 264 9.42 14.75 18.22
C LEU A 264 10.92 14.55 17.96
N ASN A 265 11.31 14.03 16.78
CA ASN A 265 12.72 13.88 16.42
C ASN A 265 13.38 15.22 16.07
N LYS A 266 12.60 16.18 15.55
CA LYS A 266 13.06 17.54 15.23
C LYS A 266 12.79 18.55 16.34
N LEU A 267 11.91 18.22 17.28
CA LEU A 267 11.57 19.09 18.40
C LEU A 267 12.81 19.29 19.30
N GLN A 268 13.39 20.48 19.26
CA GLN A 268 14.38 20.92 20.24
C GLN A 268 13.61 21.46 21.45
N ILE A 269 13.42 20.62 22.45
CA ILE A 269 12.86 21.04 23.73
C ILE A 269 14.04 21.59 24.54
N ASP A 270 14.04 22.89 24.79
CA ASP A 270 15.02 23.55 25.65
C ASP A 270 14.99 22.92 27.07
N GLU A 271 16.15 22.82 27.72
CA GLU A 271 16.25 22.33 29.10
C GLU A 271 15.52 23.24 30.10
N SER A 272 15.22 24.48 29.69
CA SER A 272 14.44 25.47 30.43
C SER A 272 12.92 25.22 30.41
N VAL A 273 12.42 24.36 29.51
CA VAL A 273 10.99 24.05 29.42
C VAL A 273 10.56 23.35 30.71
N ASN A 274 9.49 23.87 31.31
CA ASN A 274 8.90 23.28 32.50
C ASN A 274 8.63 21.78 32.24
N PRO A 275 9.32 20.86 32.94
CA PRO A 275 9.12 19.42 32.79
C PRO A 275 7.67 18.99 33.02
N ASP A 276 6.91 19.84 33.71
CA ASP A 276 5.55 19.58 34.19
C ASP A 276 4.47 20.15 33.27
N SER A 277 4.86 20.72 32.13
CA SER A 277 3.92 21.19 31.09
C SER A 277 3.55 20.05 30.13
N PRO A 278 2.46 20.14 29.35
CA PRO A 278 2.20 19.24 28.22
C PRO A 278 3.39 19.08 27.28
N TYR A 279 4.22 20.12 27.15
CA TYR A 279 5.47 20.11 26.40
C TYR A 279 6.60 19.33 27.09
N GLY A 280 6.61 19.29 28.42
CA GLY A 280 7.47 18.44 29.23
C GLY A 280 7.16 16.95 29.04
N LEU A 281 5.89 16.56 28.88
CA LEU A 281 5.53 15.17 28.51
C LEU A 281 5.99 14.80 27.09
N LEU A 282 5.99 15.74 26.13
CA LEU A 282 6.62 15.50 24.82
C LEU A 282 8.12 15.20 24.96
N ARG A 283 8.80 15.73 25.98
CA ARG A 283 10.18 15.37 26.34
C ARG A 283 10.26 13.95 26.91
N GLY A 284 9.30 13.55 27.76
CA GLY A 284 9.18 12.17 28.27
C GLY A 284 9.05 11.14 27.14
N ILE A 285 8.25 11.44 26.11
CA ILE A 285 8.13 10.60 24.92
C ILE A 285 9.46 10.56 24.13
N LYS A 286 10.14 11.71 23.96
CA LYS A 286 11.46 11.78 23.30
C LYS A 286 12.53 10.96 24.03
N LEU A 287 12.48 10.95 25.37
CA LEU A 287 13.39 10.18 26.22
C LEU A 287 12.94 8.72 26.41
N GLY A 288 11.79 8.33 25.86
CA GLY A 288 11.26 6.98 25.91
C GLY A 288 10.73 6.57 27.28
N THR A 289 10.44 7.50 28.19
CA THR A 289 9.77 7.19 29.48
C THR A 289 8.26 7.12 29.35
N GLU A 290 7.70 7.76 28.33
CA GLU A 290 6.26 7.82 28.02
C GLU A 290 6.01 7.49 26.55
N THR A 291 4.76 7.23 26.19
CA THR A 291 4.34 6.96 24.81
C THR A 291 3.32 7.97 24.30
N TYR A 292 3.15 8.06 22.98
CA TYR A 292 2.08 8.85 22.38
C TYR A 292 0.68 8.41 22.86
N HIS A 293 0.51 7.13 23.20
CA HIS A 293 -0.75 6.58 23.69
C HIS A 293 -1.08 7.06 25.11
N ASP A 294 -0.06 7.22 25.96
CA ASP A 294 -0.17 7.75 27.31
C ASP A 294 -0.65 9.21 27.30
N LEU A 295 0.00 10.03 26.46
CA LEU A 295 -0.37 11.43 26.27
C LEU A 295 -1.80 11.57 25.72
N PHE A 296 -2.16 10.76 24.73
CA PHE A 296 -3.51 10.78 24.18
C PHE A 296 -4.56 10.35 25.21
N LYS A 297 -4.30 9.30 26.01
CA LYS A 297 -5.20 8.88 27.09
C LYS A 297 -5.41 9.98 28.13
N ARG A 298 -4.33 10.66 28.52
CA ARG A 298 -4.40 11.82 29.42
C ARG A 298 -5.28 12.92 28.83
N LEU A 299 -5.03 13.36 27.60
CA LEU A 299 -5.85 14.38 26.94
C LEU A 299 -7.33 13.97 26.80
N GLY A 300 -7.57 12.69 26.47
CA GLY A 300 -8.92 12.12 26.38
C GLY A 300 -9.68 12.25 27.70
N SER A 301 -9.03 11.93 28.82
CA SER A 301 -9.64 12.06 30.15
C SER A 301 -10.03 13.50 30.50
N TYR A 302 -9.19 14.48 30.16
CA TYR A 302 -9.48 15.91 30.36
C TYR A 302 -10.60 16.40 29.44
N ALA A 303 -10.78 15.78 28.26
CA ALA A 303 -11.88 16.07 27.35
C ALA A 303 -13.20 15.37 27.72
N GLY A 304 -13.18 14.54 28.77
CA GLY A 304 -14.33 13.76 29.26
C GLY A 304 -14.56 12.45 28.51
N MET A 305 -13.58 11.97 27.74
CA MET A 305 -13.70 10.79 26.87
C MET A 305 -13.00 9.56 27.47
N PHE A 306 -13.65 8.40 27.39
CA PHE A 306 -13.03 7.14 27.80
C PHE A 306 -11.99 6.70 26.78
N CYS A 307 -10.81 6.35 27.26
CA CYS A 307 -9.68 5.96 26.42
C CYS A 307 -8.91 4.83 27.10
N GLU A 308 -8.62 3.77 26.36
CA GLU A 308 -7.91 2.60 26.85
C GLU A 308 -6.66 2.30 26.03
N ILE A 309 -5.58 1.94 26.71
CA ILE A 309 -4.32 1.53 26.08
C ILE A 309 -4.31 0.01 26.07
N ILE A 310 -4.25 -0.54 24.86
CA ILE A 310 -4.31 -1.97 24.61
C ILE A 310 -2.89 -2.48 24.40
N GLN A 311 -2.52 -3.49 25.18
CA GLN A 311 -1.24 -4.18 25.07
C GLN A 311 -1.40 -5.44 24.23
N GLY A 312 -0.36 -5.76 23.44
CA GLY A 312 -0.36 -6.98 22.65
C GLY A 312 0.88 -7.12 21.79
N TYR A 313 0.66 -7.59 20.57
CA TYR A 313 1.70 -7.82 19.58
C TYR A 313 1.38 -7.11 18.26
N SER A 314 2.41 -6.67 17.54
CA SER A 314 2.22 -6.09 16.22
C SER A 314 3.17 -6.65 15.17
N LYS A 315 2.69 -6.76 13.92
CA LYS A 315 3.51 -7.04 12.75
C LYS A 315 4.23 -5.78 12.24
N GLY A 316 4.93 -5.12 13.16
CA GLY A 316 5.59 -3.84 12.93
C GLY A 316 6.98 -3.95 12.30
N ALA A 317 7.89 -3.07 12.72
CA ALA A 317 9.26 -3.03 12.21
C ALA A 317 9.97 -4.38 12.41
N GLY A 318 10.66 -4.85 11.36
CA GLY A 318 11.41 -6.12 11.39
C GLY A 318 10.59 -7.39 11.21
N TYR A 319 9.26 -7.34 11.32
CA TYR A 319 8.42 -8.50 11.04
C TYR A 319 8.43 -8.85 9.54
N LYS A 320 8.56 -10.14 9.21
CA LYS A 320 8.44 -10.66 7.85
C LYS A 320 7.44 -11.81 7.81
N PRO A 321 6.70 -11.99 6.69
CA PRO A 321 5.74 -13.08 6.58
C PRO A 321 6.34 -14.46 6.91
N GLY A 322 5.64 -15.22 7.74
CA GLY A 322 6.07 -16.53 8.24
C GLY A 322 7.07 -16.49 9.39
N MET A 323 7.34 -15.33 10.00
CA MET A 323 7.98 -15.24 11.32
C MET A 323 6.96 -15.51 12.43
N LYS A 324 7.42 -16.11 13.53
CA LYS A 324 6.66 -16.17 14.78
C LYS A 324 6.72 -14.82 15.49
N VAL A 325 5.69 -14.50 16.26
CA VAL A 325 5.53 -13.22 16.97
C VAL A 325 5.74 -13.35 18.48
N GLU A 326 5.96 -14.57 19.00
CA GLU A 326 6.22 -14.88 20.42
C GLU A 326 7.47 -14.20 21.03
N ASP A 327 8.23 -13.48 20.22
CA ASP A 327 9.41 -12.72 20.62
C ASP A 327 9.01 -11.39 21.25
N SER A 328 9.63 -11.03 22.38
CA SER A 328 9.37 -9.76 23.08
C SER A 328 9.60 -8.53 22.19
N ARG A 329 10.41 -8.65 21.13
CA ARG A 329 10.68 -7.58 20.15
C ARG A 329 9.45 -7.12 19.35
N PHE A 330 8.36 -7.89 19.33
CA PHE A 330 7.11 -7.53 18.67
C PHE A 330 6.01 -7.06 19.63
N ARG A 331 6.33 -6.94 20.93
CA ARG A 331 5.43 -6.31 21.91
C ARG A 331 5.20 -4.86 21.54
N ASN A 332 3.94 -4.44 21.59
CA ASN A 332 3.54 -3.10 21.24
C ASN A 332 2.24 -2.73 21.96
N SER A 333 1.91 -1.44 21.95
CA SER A 333 0.65 -0.91 22.43
C SER A 333 -0.02 -0.02 21.38
N TRP A 334 -1.33 0.14 21.53
CA TRP A 334 -2.14 1.09 20.75
C TRP A 334 -3.31 1.56 21.61
N THR A 335 -4.14 2.45 21.08
CA THR A 335 -5.21 3.10 21.82
C THR A 335 -6.57 2.70 21.26
N SER A 336 -7.58 2.62 22.13
CA SER A 336 -8.97 2.69 21.74
C SER A 336 -9.67 3.81 22.49
N ILE A 337 -10.52 4.55 21.80
CA ILE A 337 -11.32 5.63 22.35
C ILE A 337 -12.80 5.29 22.22
N ASN A 338 -13.60 5.66 23.22
CA ASN A 338 -15.04 5.54 23.14
C ASN A 338 -15.62 6.79 22.50
N ILE A 339 -16.33 6.62 21.39
CA ILE A 339 -17.09 7.66 20.69
C ILE A 339 -18.53 7.18 20.66
N GLU A 340 -19.45 7.97 21.23
CA GLU A 340 -20.89 7.72 21.23
C GLU A 340 -21.26 6.31 21.75
N GLY A 341 -20.54 5.80 22.76
CA GLY A 341 -20.77 4.47 23.33
C GLY A 341 -20.11 3.31 22.57
N SER A 342 -19.37 3.59 21.49
CA SER A 342 -18.66 2.60 20.67
C SER A 342 -17.14 2.76 20.76
N TRP A 343 -16.41 1.66 20.95
CA TRP A 343 -14.94 1.66 20.97
C TRP A 343 -14.37 1.72 19.55
N GLN A 344 -13.45 2.66 19.30
CA GLN A 344 -12.80 2.89 18.01
C GLN A 344 -11.28 2.81 18.17
N PHE A 345 -10.57 2.20 17.22
CA PHE A 345 -9.11 2.09 17.30
C PHE A 345 -8.39 3.37 16.85
N LEU A 346 -7.33 3.71 17.56
CA LEU A 346 -6.41 4.79 17.24
C LEU A 346 -4.97 4.30 17.43
N ASN A 347 -4.07 4.69 16.52
CA ASN A 347 -2.64 4.51 16.75
C ASN A 347 -1.86 5.81 16.57
N CYS A 348 -1.67 6.54 17.67
CA CYS A 348 -0.96 7.82 17.67
C CYS A 348 0.52 7.67 17.25
N ASN A 349 1.21 6.60 17.65
CA ASN A 349 2.61 6.39 17.32
C ASN A 349 2.82 6.11 15.82
N TRP A 350 1.98 5.26 15.22
CA TRP A 350 2.08 4.94 13.79
C TRP A 350 1.44 6.04 12.92
N GLY A 351 0.43 6.74 13.43
CA GLY A 351 -0.19 7.90 12.81
C GLY A 351 0.71 9.13 12.74
N ALA A 352 1.61 9.30 13.72
CA ALA A 352 2.65 10.34 13.74
C ALA A 352 3.84 10.05 12.82
N ARG A 353 3.83 8.91 12.10
CA ARG A 353 4.98 8.47 11.31
C ARG A 353 5.03 9.21 9.97
N HIS A 354 6.18 9.80 9.67
CA HIS A 354 6.39 10.60 8.46
C HIS A 354 6.04 9.86 7.17
N VAL A 355 5.04 10.35 6.45
CA VAL A 355 4.97 10.14 5.01
C VAL A 355 5.90 11.17 4.38
N ARG A 356 7.16 10.78 4.10
CA ARG A 356 8.05 11.63 3.30
C ARG A 356 7.45 11.73 1.89
N ALA A 357 6.79 12.84 1.58
CA ALA A 357 6.79 13.32 0.21
C ALA A 357 8.25 13.62 -0.12
N HIS A 358 8.86 12.86 -1.03
CA HIS A 358 10.20 13.18 -1.50
C HIS A 358 10.16 14.60 -2.11
N GLN A 359 10.97 15.51 -1.57
CA GLN A 359 11.18 16.82 -2.17
C GLN A 359 11.84 16.62 -3.53
N ASN A 360 11.17 17.05 -4.59
CA ASN A 360 11.81 17.27 -5.87
C ASN A 360 12.85 18.37 -5.67
N SER A 361 14.12 18.01 -5.84
CA SER A 361 15.17 18.98 -6.14
C SER A 361 14.94 19.52 -7.55
N SER A 362 13.99 20.44 -7.66
CA SER A 362 13.82 21.29 -8.83
C SER A 362 13.85 22.74 -8.33
N GLU A 363 15.04 23.32 -8.38
CA GLU A 363 15.26 24.75 -8.23
C GLU A 363 14.50 25.45 -9.36
N ASN A 364 13.37 26.11 -9.03
CA ASN A 364 13.08 27.50 -9.42
C ASN A 364 11.61 27.90 -9.14
N LEU A 365 11.49 29.09 -8.52
CA LEU A 365 10.40 30.08 -8.55
C LEU A 365 9.20 29.92 -7.57
N ASP A 366 9.29 30.72 -6.51
CA ASP A 366 8.22 31.50 -5.84
C ASP A 366 6.92 30.79 -5.40
N GLN A 367 7.06 29.78 -4.55
CA GLN A 367 6.02 29.40 -3.57
C GLN A 367 6.67 29.14 -2.20
N TRP A 368 7.01 30.23 -1.49
CA TRP A 368 7.64 30.19 -0.17
C TRP A 368 6.68 30.26 1.03
N GLU A 369 5.37 30.00 0.86
CA GLU A 369 4.44 30.05 2.02
C GLU A 369 3.71 28.75 2.38
N LEU A 370 3.92 27.61 1.69
CA LEU A 370 3.21 26.35 2.05
C LEU A 370 4.04 25.06 1.98
N SER A 371 5.33 25.12 1.63
CA SER A 371 6.16 23.94 1.34
C SER A 371 7.00 23.40 2.51
N GLU A 372 7.08 24.11 3.64
CA GLU A 372 7.75 23.62 4.86
C GLU A 372 6.83 22.81 5.81
N PHE A 373 5.54 22.66 5.49
CA PHE A 373 4.50 22.16 6.42
C PHE A 373 3.92 20.76 6.10
N ASN A 374 4.57 19.95 5.25
CA ASN A 374 4.07 18.60 4.89
C ASN A 374 4.27 17.53 5.98
N TYR A 375 3.79 17.78 7.20
CA TYR A 375 3.52 16.73 8.17
C TYR A 375 2.12 16.17 7.90
N THR A 376 2.03 15.15 7.05
CA THR A 376 0.78 14.42 6.81
C THR A 376 0.68 13.26 7.78
N CYS A 377 -0.33 13.30 8.65
CA CYS A 377 -0.68 12.16 9.48
C CYS A 377 -1.23 11.03 8.61
N ASP A 378 -0.90 9.79 8.98
CA ASP A 378 -1.43 8.61 8.30
C ASP A 378 -2.86 8.33 8.78
N GLU A 379 -3.83 8.69 7.94
CA GLU A 379 -5.27 8.60 8.18
C GLU A 379 -5.79 7.17 8.42
N PHE A 380 -5.01 6.14 8.08
CA PHE A 380 -5.36 4.77 8.41
C PHE A 380 -5.48 4.56 9.93
N TYR A 381 -4.61 5.21 10.71
CA TYR A 381 -4.52 5.03 12.16
C TYR A 381 -5.49 5.93 12.95
N PHE A 382 -6.34 6.69 12.26
CA PHE A 382 -7.45 7.43 12.86
C PHE A 382 -8.76 6.66 12.64
N ILE A 383 -9.35 6.14 13.73
CA ILE A 383 -10.61 5.37 13.73
C ILE A 383 -10.53 4.19 12.78
N THR A 384 -9.53 3.32 13.00
CA THR A 384 -9.31 2.13 12.18
C THR A 384 -10.38 1.07 12.45
N GLU A 385 -10.94 0.49 11.39
CA GLU A 385 -11.90 -0.61 11.49
C GLU A 385 -11.23 -1.86 12.07
N PRO A 386 -11.87 -2.62 12.99
CA PRO A 386 -11.31 -3.82 13.59
C PRO A 386 -10.80 -4.85 12.59
N GLU A 387 -11.52 -5.03 11.47
CA GLU A 387 -11.22 -5.98 10.40
C GLU A 387 -9.94 -5.62 9.64
N ASP A 388 -9.63 -4.33 9.54
CA ASP A 388 -8.41 -3.82 8.92
C ASP A 388 -7.27 -3.76 9.96
N HIS A 389 -7.58 -3.39 11.21
CA HIS A 389 -6.64 -3.25 12.31
C HIS A 389 -5.99 -4.60 12.71
N ILE A 390 -6.76 -5.69 12.71
CA ILE A 390 -6.30 -7.05 13.08
C ILE A 390 -5.20 -7.59 12.16
N TYR A 391 -5.03 -7.05 10.95
CA TYR A 391 -3.90 -7.42 10.09
C TYR A 391 -2.55 -7.04 10.71
N GLN A 392 -2.52 -6.01 11.54
CA GLN A 392 -1.31 -5.42 12.09
C GLN A 392 -1.15 -5.63 13.59
N HIS A 393 -2.24 -5.68 14.36
CA HIS A 393 -2.21 -5.67 15.82
C HIS A 393 -3.06 -6.80 16.40
N PHE A 394 -2.51 -7.55 17.37
CA PHE A 394 -3.18 -8.64 18.07
C PHE A 394 -3.11 -8.41 19.58
N PRO A 395 -4.23 -8.14 20.27
CA PRO A 395 -4.26 -7.82 21.69
C PRO A 395 -4.01 -9.03 22.60
N ASP A 396 -3.50 -8.79 23.81
CA ASP A 396 -3.39 -9.81 24.85
C ASP A 396 -4.76 -10.29 25.35
N ASP A 397 -5.70 -9.36 25.51
CA ASP A 397 -7.09 -9.67 25.82
C ASP A 397 -7.92 -9.71 24.53
N SER A 398 -8.45 -10.90 24.23
CA SER A 398 -9.25 -11.17 23.04
C SER A 398 -10.46 -10.25 22.85
N ARG A 399 -11.04 -9.68 23.93
CA ARG A 399 -12.18 -8.75 23.85
C ARG A 399 -11.82 -7.46 23.13
N TRP A 400 -10.56 -7.05 23.22
CA TRP A 400 -10.02 -5.87 22.56
C TRP A 400 -9.66 -6.09 21.09
N GLN A 401 -10.02 -7.23 20.49
CA GLN A 401 -10.03 -7.35 19.03
C GLN A 401 -11.17 -6.54 18.41
N LEU A 402 -12.26 -6.34 19.17
CA LEU A 402 -13.49 -5.67 18.71
C LEU A 402 -14.07 -6.28 17.43
N LEU A 403 -13.74 -7.54 17.14
CA LEU A 403 -14.32 -8.31 16.04
C LEU A 403 -15.57 -9.04 16.52
N GLU A 404 -16.58 -9.16 15.65
CA GLU A 404 -17.75 -10.00 15.93
C GLU A 404 -17.35 -11.46 16.22
N SER A 405 -16.34 -11.95 15.50
CA SER A 405 -15.73 -13.27 15.70
C SER A 405 -14.22 -13.10 15.91
N PRO A 406 -13.76 -13.03 17.17
CA PRO A 406 -12.33 -12.93 17.48
C PRO A 406 -11.54 -14.11 16.92
N ILE A 407 -10.33 -13.83 16.44
CA ILE A 407 -9.42 -14.82 15.89
C ILE A 407 -8.36 -15.24 16.91
N SER A 408 -7.80 -16.42 16.73
CA SER A 408 -6.66 -16.91 17.50
C SER A 408 -5.33 -16.29 17.04
N MET A 409 -4.30 -16.34 17.89
CA MET A 409 -2.93 -15.96 17.52
C MET A 409 -2.44 -16.73 16.28
N ALA A 410 -2.81 -18.01 16.15
CA ALA A 410 -2.42 -18.84 15.01
C ALA A 410 -3.04 -18.33 13.69
N GLU A 411 -4.30 -17.87 13.72
CA GLU A 411 -4.97 -17.25 12.58
C GLU A 411 -4.40 -15.86 12.28
N PHE A 412 -4.12 -15.06 13.30
CA PHE A 412 -3.43 -13.77 13.14
C PHE A 412 -2.09 -13.94 12.39
N LEU A 413 -1.28 -14.93 12.74
CA LEU A 413 0.00 -15.21 12.06
C LEU A 413 -0.18 -15.69 10.61
N LYS A 414 -1.33 -16.28 10.27
CA LYS A 414 -1.69 -16.62 8.90
C LYS A 414 -2.14 -15.40 8.10
N LEU A 415 -2.60 -14.30 8.71
CA LEU A 415 -2.95 -13.10 7.95
C LEU A 415 -1.72 -12.51 7.22
N PRO A 416 -1.85 -12.09 5.95
CA PRO A 416 -0.82 -11.39 5.19
C PRO A 416 -0.24 -10.19 5.94
N LEU A 417 1.00 -9.83 5.62
CA LEU A 417 1.58 -8.59 6.15
C LEU A 417 1.04 -7.42 5.34
N VAL A 418 0.23 -6.57 5.95
CA VAL A 418 -0.43 -5.43 5.30
C VAL A 418 -0.04 -4.13 6.02
N LYS A 419 0.24 -3.08 5.25
CA LYS A 419 0.60 -1.74 5.75
C LYS A 419 -0.53 -0.75 5.50
N SER A 420 -0.50 0.38 6.19
CA SER A 420 -1.49 1.46 6.05
C SER A 420 -1.71 1.89 4.60
N THR A 421 -0.66 1.95 3.78
CA THR A 421 -0.72 2.21 2.32
C THR A 421 -1.78 1.37 1.60
N PHE A 422 -1.94 0.10 1.97
CA PHE A 422 -2.93 -0.79 1.36
C PHE A 422 -4.34 -0.25 1.57
N PHE A 423 -4.66 0.13 2.80
CA PHE A 423 -5.97 0.63 3.18
C PHE A 423 -6.19 2.08 2.72
N ASN A 424 -5.16 2.93 2.80
CA ASN A 424 -5.22 4.33 2.34
C ASN A 424 -5.54 4.45 0.83
N TYR A 425 -5.06 3.51 0.01
CA TYR A 425 -5.43 3.44 -1.41
C TYR A 425 -6.71 2.63 -1.69
N GLY A 426 -7.46 2.26 -0.64
CA GLY A 426 -8.69 1.48 -0.76
C GLY A 426 -8.49 0.08 -1.33
N LEU A 427 -7.27 -0.46 -1.29
CA LEU A 427 -7.01 -1.81 -1.78
C LEU A 427 -7.74 -2.83 -0.90
N ARG A 428 -8.21 -3.91 -1.53
CA ARG A 428 -8.78 -5.08 -0.85
C ARG A 428 -8.29 -6.35 -1.52
N PHE A 429 -8.13 -7.44 -0.79
CA PHE A 429 -7.80 -8.72 -1.42
C PHE A 429 -9.03 -9.24 -2.18
N ALA A 430 -8.83 -9.77 -3.39
CA ALA A 430 -9.95 -10.36 -4.14
C ALA A 430 -10.34 -11.76 -3.62
N ASN A 431 -9.43 -12.43 -2.91
CA ASN A 431 -9.60 -13.75 -2.30
C ASN A 431 -9.00 -13.77 -0.89
N HIS A 432 -9.28 -14.82 -0.13
CA HIS A 432 -8.55 -15.09 1.10
C HIS A 432 -7.11 -15.53 0.78
N TYR A 433 -6.13 -14.95 1.46
CA TYR A 433 -4.72 -15.30 1.33
C TYR A 433 -4.09 -15.52 2.70
N ASP A 434 -3.29 -16.57 2.80
CA ASP A 434 -2.36 -16.74 3.92
C ASP A 434 -1.08 -15.93 3.69
N SER A 435 -0.37 -15.59 4.76
CA SER A 435 0.93 -14.92 4.77
C SER A 435 2.00 -15.77 4.09
N ILE A 436 1.78 -17.08 3.99
CA ILE A 436 2.61 -18.04 3.28
C ILE A 436 1.80 -18.59 2.11
N ILE A 437 2.23 -18.30 0.89
CA ILE A 437 1.60 -18.82 -0.32
C ILE A 437 2.44 -19.96 -0.87
N ILE A 438 1.83 -21.13 -1.06
CA ILE A 438 2.47 -22.26 -1.74
C ILE A 438 2.14 -22.16 -3.22
N THR A 439 3.15 -22.20 -4.08
CA THR A 439 2.92 -22.18 -5.53
C THR A 439 2.17 -23.45 -5.96
N ASN A 440 1.39 -23.31 -7.01
CA ASN A 440 0.77 -24.41 -7.73
C ASN A 440 1.42 -24.49 -9.11
N HIS A 441 2.03 -25.63 -9.44
CA HIS A 441 2.81 -25.82 -10.67
C HIS A 441 3.88 -24.74 -10.91
N GLY A 442 4.49 -24.24 -9.83
CA GLY A 442 5.56 -23.24 -9.86
C GLY A 442 5.08 -21.80 -9.96
N VAL A 443 3.77 -21.55 -9.88
CA VAL A 443 3.16 -20.22 -9.96
C VAL A 443 2.30 -19.93 -8.73
N ALA A 444 2.34 -18.70 -8.24
CA ALA A 444 1.42 -18.15 -7.25
C ALA A 444 0.68 -16.95 -7.87
N ILE A 445 -0.62 -16.84 -7.61
CA ILE A 445 -1.46 -15.75 -8.13
C ILE A 445 -2.02 -14.97 -6.95
N ILE A 446 -1.80 -13.65 -6.94
CA ILE A 446 -2.31 -12.73 -5.93
C ILE A 446 -3.13 -11.66 -6.65
N GLU A 447 -4.35 -11.43 -6.18
CA GLU A 447 -5.30 -10.50 -6.78
C GLU A 447 -5.72 -9.43 -5.78
N LEU A 448 -5.52 -8.18 -6.15
CA LEU A 448 -5.94 -7.01 -5.40
C LEU A 448 -7.07 -6.30 -6.15
N LYS A 449 -8.14 -5.95 -5.45
CA LYS A 449 -9.15 -4.99 -5.91
C LYS A 449 -8.68 -3.58 -5.59
N MET A 450 -8.97 -2.65 -6.48
CA MET A 450 -8.65 -1.22 -6.34
C MET A 450 -9.85 -0.35 -6.72
N PRO A 451 -10.13 0.74 -5.99
CA PRO A 451 -11.29 1.59 -6.27
C PRO A 451 -11.10 2.40 -7.57
N VAL A 452 -9.86 2.83 -7.82
CA VAL A 452 -9.41 3.56 -9.00
C VAL A 452 -8.17 2.88 -9.57
N LEU A 453 -7.79 3.21 -10.81
CA LEU A 453 -6.58 2.69 -11.42
C LEU A 453 -5.35 3.26 -10.69
N LEU A 454 -4.57 2.38 -10.04
CA LEU A 454 -3.38 2.74 -9.28
C LEU A 454 -2.10 2.25 -9.99
N GLY A 455 -0.98 2.89 -9.67
CA GLY A 455 0.34 2.37 -10.05
C GLY A 455 0.83 1.33 -9.05
N PHE A 456 1.51 0.30 -9.53
CA PHE A 456 2.09 -0.74 -8.68
C PHE A 456 3.58 -0.96 -8.99
N GLY A 457 4.34 -1.24 -7.94
CA GLY A 457 5.67 -1.82 -8.01
C GLY A 457 5.69 -3.16 -7.28
N TYR A 458 6.68 -4.00 -7.54
CA TYR A 458 6.82 -5.27 -6.83
C TYR A 458 8.27 -5.73 -6.74
N THR A 459 8.58 -6.49 -5.70
CA THR A 459 9.87 -7.17 -5.55
C THR A 459 9.67 -8.62 -5.17
N LEU A 460 10.52 -9.49 -5.71
CA LEU A 460 10.62 -10.89 -5.33
C LEU A 460 12.05 -11.16 -4.87
N VAL A 461 12.23 -11.41 -3.58
CA VAL A 461 13.56 -11.54 -2.96
C VAL A 461 13.73 -12.95 -2.39
N PRO A 462 14.77 -13.72 -2.77
CA PRO A 462 15.05 -15.01 -2.17
C PRO A 462 15.28 -14.88 -0.66
N LYS A 463 14.71 -15.79 0.13
CA LYS A 463 15.02 -15.89 1.57
C LYS A 463 16.32 -16.69 1.72
N SER A 464 17.46 -16.01 1.61
CA SER A 464 18.79 -16.60 1.80
C SER A 464 19.27 -16.52 3.25
N LYS A 465 20.07 -17.50 3.69
CA LYS A 465 20.80 -17.44 4.97
C LYS A 465 22.12 -16.69 4.85
N ASN A 466 22.67 -16.58 3.64
CA ASN A 466 24.04 -16.09 3.39
C ASN A 466 24.08 -14.61 2.99
N GLY A 467 23.01 -13.84 3.21
CA GLY A 467 22.97 -12.41 2.97
C GLY A 467 22.71 -11.96 1.53
N ASP A 468 22.84 -12.84 0.53
CA ASP A 468 22.46 -12.52 -0.84
C ASP A 468 20.93 -12.47 -1.00
N ASN A 469 20.40 -11.25 -0.91
CA ASN A 469 18.97 -10.92 -0.97
C ASN A 469 18.67 -10.02 -2.19
N ALA A 470 19.41 -10.18 -3.29
CA ALA A 470 19.12 -9.45 -4.52
C ALA A 470 17.72 -9.80 -5.05
N PRO A 471 16.90 -8.80 -5.45
CA PRO A 471 15.63 -9.05 -6.13
C PRO A 471 15.83 -9.85 -7.41
N VAL A 472 14.94 -10.80 -7.69
CA VAL A 472 14.92 -11.56 -8.95
C VAL A 472 13.92 -10.94 -9.93
N GLU A 473 14.44 -10.43 -11.04
CA GLU A 473 13.66 -9.80 -12.10
C GLU A 473 13.05 -10.81 -13.08
N GLY A 474 12.00 -10.39 -13.79
CA GLY A 474 11.33 -11.21 -14.81
C GLY A 474 10.58 -12.42 -14.23
N ARG A 475 10.35 -12.47 -12.91
CA ARG A 475 9.69 -13.57 -12.21
C ARG A 475 8.30 -13.22 -11.69
N THR A 476 7.83 -12.02 -11.96
CA THR A 476 6.47 -11.59 -11.67
C THR A 476 5.91 -10.87 -12.88
N MET A 477 4.69 -11.24 -13.26
CA MET A 477 3.90 -10.54 -14.25
C MET A 477 2.74 -9.84 -13.55
N LEU A 478 2.57 -8.54 -13.78
CA LEU A 478 1.41 -7.77 -13.36
C LEU A 478 0.43 -7.59 -14.52
N ARG A 479 -0.83 -7.95 -14.29
CA ARG A 479 -1.95 -7.70 -15.20
C ARG A 479 -2.98 -6.81 -14.54
N ILE A 480 -3.50 -5.84 -15.28
CA ILE A 480 -4.64 -5.02 -14.86
C ILE A 480 -5.87 -5.44 -15.68
N ILE A 481 -6.95 -5.82 -15.00
CA ILE A 481 -8.22 -6.20 -15.62
C ILE A 481 -9.35 -5.51 -14.85
N GLY A 482 -9.95 -4.49 -15.47
CA GLY A 482 -10.92 -3.63 -14.79
C GLY A 482 -10.33 -3.04 -13.50
N ARG A 483 -11.04 -3.23 -12.38
CA ARG A 483 -10.63 -2.78 -11.04
C ARG A 483 -9.79 -3.81 -10.27
N LYS A 484 -9.06 -4.68 -10.96
CA LYS A 484 -8.20 -5.71 -10.35
C LYS A 484 -6.77 -5.65 -10.86
N ALA A 485 -5.83 -5.69 -9.92
CA ALA A 485 -4.42 -5.93 -10.17
C ALA A 485 -4.07 -7.39 -9.84
N ILE A 486 -3.58 -8.12 -10.83
CA ILE A 486 -3.30 -9.56 -10.74
C ILE A 486 -1.80 -9.79 -10.90
N PHE A 487 -1.16 -10.24 -9.83
CA PHE A 487 0.26 -10.56 -9.77
C PHE A 487 0.45 -12.07 -9.94
N THR A 488 1.10 -12.47 -11.03
CA THR A 488 1.48 -13.86 -11.31
C THR A 488 2.97 -14.02 -10.99
N VAL A 489 3.27 -14.66 -9.88
CA VAL A 489 4.63 -14.85 -9.35
C VAL A 489 5.11 -16.26 -9.70
N ALA A 490 6.22 -16.36 -10.44
CA ALA A 490 6.83 -17.61 -10.87
C ALA A 490 8.29 -17.68 -10.40
N PRO A 491 8.54 -18.14 -9.15
CA PRO A 491 9.89 -18.20 -8.60
C PRO A 491 10.85 -19.02 -9.47
N PRO A 492 12.12 -18.59 -9.64
CA PRO A 492 13.04 -19.18 -10.62
C PRO A 492 13.46 -20.62 -10.27
N LYS A 493 13.51 -20.95 -8.98
CA LYS A 493 14.00 -22.22 -8.45
C LYS A 493 13.19 -22.62 -7.21
N PRO A 494 13.22 -23.91 -6.79
CA PRO A 494 12.63 -24.30 -5.52
C PRO A 494 13.21 -23.48 -4.36
N GLY A 495 12.38 -23.07 -3.42
CA GLY A 495 12.83 -22.24 -2.30
C GLY A 495 11.74 -21.38 -1.68
N LYS A 496 12.17 -20.42 -0.87
CA LYS A 496 11.30 -19.45 -0.19
C LYS A 496 11.67 -18.04 -0.66
N PHE A 497 10.67 -17.22 -0.97
CA PHE A 497 10.87 -15.88 -1.51
C PHE A 497 9.93 -14.91 -0.80
N TYR A 498 10.43 -13.75 -0.41
CA TYR A 498 9.59 -12.64 0.04
C TYR A 498 9.09 -11.89 -1.19
N PHE A 499 7.77 -11.86 -1.36
CA PHE A 499 7.12 -11.09 -2.40
C PHE A 499 6.47 -9.86 -1.77
N THR A 500 6.84 -8.66 -2.22
CA THR A 500 6.29 -7.40 -1.70
C THR A 500 5.66 -6.62 -2.83
N ILE A 501 4.43 -6.16 -2.61
CA ILE A 501 3.69 -5.29 -3.51
C ILE A 501 3.77 -3.86 -2.94
N PHE A 502 4.10 -2.93 -3.82
CA PHE A 502 4.12 -1.49 -3.58
C PHE A 502 3.01 -0.85 -4.40
N ALA A 503 2.41 0.21 -3.88
CA ALA A 503 1.36 0.96 -4.55
C ALA A 503 1.67 2.46 -4.56
N LYS A 504 1.10 3.17 -5.55
CA LYS A 504 1.16 4.62 -5.70
C LYS A 504 -0.13 5.16 -6.32
N GLU A 505 -0.51 6.36 -5.90
CA GLU A 505 -1.74 7.04 -6.34
C GLU A 505 -1.72 7.34 -7.84
N ARG A 506 -0.59 7.82 -8.37
CA ARG A 506 -0.38 8.08 -9.79
C ARG A 506 0.80 7.31 -10.36
N TRP A 507 0.75 7.03 -11.66
CA TRP A 507 1.76 6.24 -12.37
C TRP A 507 3.11 6.96 -12.52
N ASP A 508 3.13 8.29 -12.43
CA ASP A 508 4.30 9.17 -12.51
C ASP A 508 4.92 9.48 -11.14
N SER A 509 4.22 9.17 -10.05
CA SER A 509 4.73 9.39 -8.70
C SER A 509 5.98 8.51 -8.42
N ASP A 510 7.02 9.16 -7.92
CA ASP A 510 8.28 8.52 -7.51
C ASP A 510 8.20 7.78 -6.17
N SER A 511 7.15 8.02 -5.38
CA SER A 511 7.02 7.45 -4.03
C SER A 511 6.28 6.11 -4.05
N LEU A 512 7.02 5.02 -4.26
CA LEU A 512 6.49 3.66 -4.06
C LEU A 512 6.43 3.31 -2.58
N GLN A 513 5.22 3.12 -2.06
CA GLN A 513 5.02 2.71 -0.68
C GLN A 513 4.60 1.24 -0.62
N SER A 514 5.21 0.50 0.31
CA SER A 514 4.91 -0.92 0.51
C SER A 514 3.47 -1.05 1.01
N ALA A 515 2.66 -1.86 0.31
CA ALA A 515 1.25 -2.09 0.62
C ALA A 515 1.05 -3.43 1.33
N CYS A 516 1.55 -4.53 0.75
CA CYS A 516 1.48 -5.84 1.39
C CYS A 516 2.65 -6.76 0.99
N SER A 517 2.89 -7.78 1.80
CA SER A 517 3.96 -8.75 1.59
C SER A 517 3.55 -10.19 1.95
N PHE A 518 4.14 -11.15 1.23
CA PHE A 518 3.92 -12.58 1.37
C PHE A 518 5.25 -13.36 1.40
N LEU A 519 5.23 -14.55 1.99
CA LEU A 519 6.29 -15.56 1.84
C LEU A 519 5.83 -16.61 0.83
N VAL A 520 6.33 -16.53 -0.40
CA VAL A 520 6.06 -17.51 -1.45
C VAL A 520 6.99 -18.71 -1.27
N LYS A 521 6.41 -19.90 -1.10
CA LYS A 521 7.12 -21.19 -1.04
C LYS A 521 6.92 -21.92 -2.36
N CYS A 522 8.02 -22.22 -3.04
CA CYS A 522 8.04 -23.01 -4.25
C CYS A 522 8.61 -24.41 -3.99
N PRO A 523 7.76 -25.45 -3.85
CA PRO A 523 8.22 -26.84 -3.69
C PRO A 523 8.61 -27.52 -5.01
N GLU A 524 8.16 -27.02 -6.15
CA GLU A 524 8.32 -27.69 -7.45
C GLU A 524 9.79 -27.72 -7.87
N LYS A 525 10.22 -28.88 -8.37
CA LYS A 525 11.59 -29.14 -8.83
C LYS A 525 11.91 -28.40 -10.13
N GLU A 526 13.20 -28.28 -10.44
CA GLU A 526 13.75 -27.53 -11.59
C GLU A 526 13.25 -27.99 -12.97
N LYS A 527 12.64 -29.18 -13.09
CA LYS A 527 12.17 -29.72 -14.39
C LYS A 527 10.98 -28.97 -15.00
N VAL A 528 10.35 -28.05 -14.29
CA VAL A 528 9.37 -27.13 -14.88
C VAL A 528 10.15 -25.99 -15.53
N GLN A 529 10.15 -25.90 -16.86
CA GLN A 529 10.80 -24.79 -17.57
C GLN A 529 10.10 -23.47 -17.22
N ARG A 530 10.75 -22.63 -16.41
CA ARG A 530 10.21 -21.35 -15.95
C ARG A 530 10.84 -20.23 -16.77
N HIS A 531 10.20 -19.87 -17.87
CA HIS A 531 10.63 -18.72 -18.67
C HIS A 531 10.44 -17.42 -17.87
N SER A 532 11.35 -16.47 -18.04
CA SER A 532 11.16 -15.12 -17.51
C SER A 532 10.04 -14.42 -18.27
N PHE A 533 9.22 -13.65 -17.58
CA PHE A 533 8.25 -12.75 -18.19
C PHE A 533 8.95 -11.52 -18.81
N PRO A 534 8.34 -10.83 -19.79
CA PRO A 534 8.89 -9.58 -20.31
C PRO A 534 8.97 -8.52 -19.21
N LEU A 535 10.05 -7.75 -19.22
CA LEU A 535 10.28 -6.65 -18.28
C LEU A 535 9.53 -5.40 -18.76
N VAL A 536 8.22 -5.40 -18.56
CA VAL A 536 7.36 -4.22 -18.73
C VAL A 536 6.64 -3.92 -17.42
N PRO A 537 6.24 -2.66 -17.15
CA PRO A 537 5.61 -2.29 -15.89
C PRO A 537 4.36 -3.11 -15.55
N PHE A 538 3.47 -3.29 -16.54
CA PHE A 538 2.28 -4.13 -16.44
C PHE A 538 1.68 -4.41 -17.83
N PHE A 539 0.77 -5.37 -17.88
CA PHE A 539 -0.07 -5.68 -19.04
C PHE A 539 -1.53 -5.29 -18.76
N GLY A 540 -2.25 -4.86 -19.79
CA GLY A 540 -3.62 -4.33 -19.67
C GLY A 540 -3.75 -2.87 -20.08
N PRO A 541 -4.87 -2.24 -19.71
CA PRO A 541 -5.17 -0.85 -20.04
C PRO A 541 -4.31 0.11 -19.23
N THR A 542 -3.74 1.13 -19.87
CA THR A 542 -3.03 2.21 -19.17
C THR A 542 -4.00 3.33 -18.79
N PRO A 543 -3.59 4.28 -17.92
CA PRO A 543 -4.42 5.45 -17.59
C PRO A 543 -4.87 6.24 -18.82
N SER A 544 -4.03 6.33 -19.86
CA SER A 544 -4.33 7.02 -21.11
C SER A 544 -5.41 6.33 -21.95
N LEU A 545 -5.84 5.10 -21.63
CA LEU A 545 -6.82 4.37 -22.45
C LEU A 545 -8.14 5.16 -22.61
N SER A 546 -8.62 5.79 -21.53
CA SER A 546 -9.87 6.56 -21.53
C SER A 546 -9.82 7.72 -22.51
N ASP A 547 -8.66 8.37 -22.64
CA ASP A 547 -8.50 9.59 -23.43
C ASP A 547 -8.62 9.30 -24.93
N PHE A 548 -8.29 8.08 -25.35
CA PHE A 548 -8.38 7.64 -26.75
C PHE A 548 -9.64 6.84 -27.07
N GLY A 549 -10.52 6.59 -26.09
CA GLY A 549 -11.79 5.88 -26.30
C GLY A 549 -11.65 4.48 -26.90
N LEU A 550 -10.55 3.78 -26.58
CA LEU A 550 -10.30 2.41 -27.08
C LEU A 550 -10.90 1.38 -26.12
N LEU A 551 -11.75 0.49 -26.63
CA LEU A 551 -12.32 -0.62 -25.84
C LEU A 551 -12.01 -1.98 -26.49
N PRO A 552 -11.40 -2.93 -25.76
CA PRO A 552 -11.14 -4.27 -26.30
C PRO A 552 -12.44 -5.07 -26.42
N ILE A 553 -12.75 -5.55 -27.63
CA ILE A 553 -13.93 -6.37 -27.93
C ILE A 553 -13.59 -7.86 -27.84
N SER A 554 -12.47 -8.29 -28.43
CA SER A 554 -12.17 -9.72 -28.56
C SER A 554 -11.46 -10.34 -27.35
N HIS A 555 -10.44 -9.68 -26.79
CA HIS A 555 -9.65 -10.20 -25.67
C HIS A 555 -9.54 -9.15 -24.57
N ILE A 556 -10.29 -9.35 -23.48
CA ILE A 556 -10.29 -8.43 -22.33
C ILE A 556 -9.08 -8.72 -21.41
N ASP A 557 -8.73 -9.99 -21.24
CA ASP A 557 -7.53 -10.39 -20.50
C ASP A 557 -6.29 -10.09 -21.35
N PRO A 558 -5.35 -9.28 -20.85
CA PRO A 558 -4.16 -8.94 -21.62
C PRO A 558 -3.18 -10.11 -21.76
N PHE A 559 -3.35 -11.22 -21.03
CA PHE A 559 -2.52 -12.40 -21.18
C PHE A 559 -3.23 -13.49 -22.00
N ILE A 560 -2.64 -13.82 -23.15
CA ILE A 560 -3.20 -14.76 -24.11
C ILE A 560 -2.26 -15.94 -24.28
N VAL A 561 -2.75 -17.15 -24.05
CA VAL A 561 -2.06 -18.38 -24.47
C VAL A 561 -2.56 -18.75 -25.86
N TYR A 562 -1.65 -18.84 -26.83
CA TYR A 562 -2.02 -18.94 -28.24
C TYR A 562 -1.39 -20.15 -28.93
N GLU A 563 -2.21 -20.88 -29.70
CA GLU A 563 -1.86 -22.15 -30.35
C GLU A 563 -2.29 -22.22 -31.84
N GLY A 564 -2.86 -21.15 -32.39
CA GLY A 564 -3.39 -21.13 -33.77
C GLY A 564 -2.41 -20.60 -34.82
N GLU A 565 -2.91 -20.36 -36.03
CA GLU A 565 -2.13 -19.78 -37.15
C GLU A 565 -1.90 -18.27 -36.98
N ASP A 566 -2.96 -17.46 -37.00
CA ASP A 566 -2.93 -16.00 -36.79
C ASP A 566 -3.93 -15.57 -35.71
N LEU A 567 -3.50 -14.70 -34.80
CA LEU A 567 -4.28 -14.17 -33.69
C LEU A 567 -4.97 -12.85 -34.09
N HIS A 568 -6.28 -12.74 -33.86
CA HIS A 568 -7.06 -11.56 -34.24
C HIS A 568 -7.51 -10.74 -33.03
N PHE A 569 -7.16 -9.47 -33.02
CA PHE A 569 -7.67 -8.50 -32.06
C PHE A 569 -8.72 -7.61 -32.70
N ARG A 570 -9.76 -7.29 -31.94
CA ARG A 570 -10.80 -6.34 -32.35
C ARG A 570 -11.05 -5.37 -31.21
N PHE A 571 -11.11 -4.09 -31.55
CA PHE A 571 -11.35 -3.00 -30.62
C PHE A 571 -12.40 -2.05 -31.17
N GLU A 572 -13.19 -1.50 -30.27
CA GLU A 572 -13.99 -0.29 -30.52
C GLU A 572 -13.09 0.93 -30.35
N ILE A 573 -13.24 1.93 -31.20
CA ILE A 573 -12.48 3.17 -31.21
C ILE A 573 -13.41 4.37 -31.43
N ASN A 574 -12.99 5.54 -30.95
CA ASN A 574 -13.60 6.79 -31.36
C ASN A 574 -13.13 7.19 -32.79
N SER A 575 -14.01 7.82 -33.58
CA SER A 575 -13.81 8.11 -35.01
C SER A 575 -12.57 8.94 -35.33
N PHE A 576 -12.04 9.67 -34.35
CA PHE A 576 -10.86 10.53 -34.51
C PHE A 576 -9.57 9.94 -33.92
N ALA A 577 -9.61 8.78 -33.26
CA ALA A 577 -8.45 8.21 -32.60
C ALA A 577 -7.38 7.74 -33.62
N LYS A 578 -6.17 8.31 -33.56
CA LYS A 578 -5.04 7.83 -34.36
C LYS A 578 -4.25 6.81 -33.54
N ILE A 579 -4.37 5.54 -33.91
CA ILE A 579 -3.76 4.42 -33.18
C ILE A 579 -2.61 3.82 -33.98
N SER A 580 -1.46 3.68 -33.33
CA SER A 580 -0.31 2.90 -33.82
C SER A 580 -0.08 1.68 -32.92
N HIS A 581 0.84 0.80 -33.33
CA HIS A 581 1.10 -0.44 -32.63
C HIS A 581 2.58 -0.82 -32.68
N SER A 582 2.99 -1.67 -31.76
CA SER A 582 4.26 -2.39 -31.83
C SER A 582 4.11 -3.85 -31.41
N LEU A 583 4.89 -4.73 -32.02
CA LEU A 583 5.03 -6.13 -31.67
C LEU A 583 6.49 -6.45 -31.41
N GLN A 584 6.79 -6.84 -30.17
CA GLN A 584 8.13 -7.21 -29.74
C GLN A 584 8.17 -8.68 -29.34
N PHE A 585 9.27 -9.38 -29.62
CA PHE A 585 9.49 -10.76 -29.22
C PHE A 585 10.52 -10.83 -28.08
N GLN A 586 10.23 -11.61 -27.05
CA GLN A 586 11.17 -11.86 -25.95
C GLN A 586 11.97 -13.14 -26.23
N GLY A 587 13.17 -12.98 -26.78
CA GLY A 587 14.12 -14.04 -27.08
C GLY A 587 15.31 -13.52 -27.89
N SER A 588 16.27 -14.39 -28.22
CA SER A 588 17.38 -14.00 -29.11
C SER A 588 16.86 -13.80 -30.54
N THR A 589 16.94 -12.58 -31.04
CA THR A 589 16.59 -12.22 -32.43
C THR A 589 17.57 -12.82 -33.44
N GLU A 590 18.86 -12.88 -33.07
CA GLU A 590 19.94 -13.50 -33.85
C GLU A 590 19.63 -14.97 -34.18
N ALA A 591 19.07 -15.72 -33.23
CA ALA A 591 18.67 -17.11 -33.45
C ALA A 591 17.49 -17.28 -34.42
N THR A 592 16.75 -16.21 -34.71
CA THR A 592 15.51 -16.27 -35.52
C THR A 592 15.68 -15.75 -36.95
N ASN A 593 16.78 -15.03 -37.26
CA ASN A 593 16.96 -14.30 -38.52
C ASN A 593 15.80 -13.31 -38.84
N ILE A 594 15.10 -12.82 -37.81
CA ILE A 594 14.03 -11.82 -37.94
C ILE A 594 14.50 -10.51 -37.30
N GLU A 595 14.65 -9.47 -38.13
CA GLU A 595 15.10 -8.14 -37.68
C GLU A 595 13.97 -7.29 -37.09
N ASP A 596 12.75 -7.39 -37.63
CA ASP A 596 11.61 -6.55 -37.23
C ASP A 596 10.33 -7.37 -37.06
N PHE A 597 9.95 -7.60 -35.81
CA PHE A 597 8.73 -8.30 -35.45
C PHE A 597 7.45 -7.48 -35.71
N ASN A 598 7.52 -6.14 -35.87
CA ASN A 598 6.34 -5.35 -36.21
C ASN A 598 5.73 -5.74 -37.55
N ARG A 599 6.53 -6.31 -38.46
CA ARG A 599 6.05 -6.82 -39.75
C ARG A 599 5.15 -8.04 -39.62
N PHE A 600 5.00 -8.59 -38.42
CA PHE A 600 4.08 -9.69 -38.12
C PHE A 600 2.80 -9.21 -37.41
N ALA A 601 2.59 -7.90 -37.34
CA ALA A 601 1.34 -7.28 -36.95
C ALA A 601 0.76 -6.49 -38.13
N PHE A 602 -0.55 -6.64 -38.37
CA PHE A 602 -1.24 -6.00 -39.50
C PHE A 602 -2.58 -5.43 -39.07
N VAL A 603 -2.85 -4.19 -39.44
CA VAL A 603 -4.20 -3.60 -39.33
C VAL A 603 -5.07 -4.18 -40.43
N ARG A 604 -5.84 -5.23 -40.09
CA ARG A 604 -6.63 -5.97 -41.07
C ARG A 604 -7.80 -5.15 -41.60
N PHE A 605 -8.45 -4.41 -40.72
CA PHE A 605 -9.60 -3.59 -41.03
C PHE A 605 -9.72 -2.44 -40.02
N ARG A 606 -10.16 -1.28 -40.50
CA ARG A 606 -10.43 -0.08 -39.69
C ARG A 606 -11.62 0.68 -40.31
N ASP A 607 -12.56 1.09 -39.49
CA ASP A 607 -13.65 2.00 -39.83
C ASP A 607 -13.75 3.15 -38.80
N GLU A 608 -14.89 3.86 -38.75
CA GLU A 608 -15.14 4.97 -37.81
C GLU A 608 -15.24 4.53 -36.35
N THR A 609 -15.56 3.26 -36.09
CA THR A 609 -15.91 2.75 -34.76
C THR A 609 -15.08 1.54 -34.34
N THR A 610 -14.40 0.89 -35.27
CA THR A 610 -13.75 -0.40 -35.06
C THR A 610 -12.38 -0.43 -35.71
N ILE A 611 -11.40 -1.01 -35.01
CA ILE A 611 -10.12 -1.41 -35.58
C ILE A 611 -9.84 -2.88 -35.26
N SER A 612 -9.24 -3.59 -36.21
CA SER A 612 -8.84 -4.98 -36.03
C SER A 612 -7.40 -5.22 -36.45
N TYR A 613 -6.72 -6.07 -35.67
CA TYR A 613 -5.34 -6.46 -35.90
C TYR A 613 -5.26 -7.96 -36.14
N GLN A 614 -4.33 -8.34 -37.01
CA GLN A 614 -3.90 -9.72 -37.24
C GLN A 614 -2.44 -9.82 -36.81
N ILE A 615 -2.16 -10.73 -35.88
CA ILE A 615 -0.82 -11.01 -35.37
C ILE A 615 -0.42 -12.43 -35.79
N ARG A 616 0.76 -12.57 -36.38
CA ARG A 616 1.35 -13.84 -36.78
C ARG A 616 2.56 -14.13 -35.89
N CYS A 617 2.66 -15.33 -35.33
CA CYS A 617 3.77 -15.69 -34.45
C CYS A 617 4.73 -16.64 -35.17
N PRO A 618 5.80 -16.13 -35.82
CA PRO A 618 6.71 -16.96 -36.59
C PRO A 618 7.58 -17.90 -35.73
N VAL A 619 7.68 -17.63 -34.43
CA VAL A 619 8.52 -18.35 -33.46
C VAL A 619 7.72 -18.62 -32.19
N ARG A 620 8.07 -19.68 -31.46
CA ARG A 620 7.49 -19.99 -30.14
C ARG A 620 8.10 -19.07 -29.09
N GLY A 621 7.27 -18.52 -28.19
CA GLY A 621 7.74 -17.72 -27.07
C GLY A 621 6.77 -16.61 -26.68
N PHE A 622 7.29 -15.60 -25.99
CA PHE A 622 6.50 -14.45 -25.54
C PHE A 622 6.60 -13.29 -26.52
N TYR A 623 5.45 -12.71 -26.83
CA TYR A 623 5.34 -11.48 -27.61
C TYR A 623 4.64 -10.41 -26.78
N VAL A 624 5.14 -9.18 -26.85
CA VAL A 624 4.48 -8.00 -26.28
C VAL A 624 3.87 -7.22 -27.43
N PHE A 625 2.53 -7.19 -27.47
CA PHE A 625 1.78 -6.39 -28.43
C PHE A 625 1.26 -5.14 -27.73
N SER A 626 1.78 -3.98 -28.13
CA SER A 626 1.44 -2.68 -27.52
C SER A 626 0.69 -1.82 -28.52
N LEU A 627 -0.36 -1.15 -28.04
CA LEU A 627 -1.10 -0.14 -28.77
C LEU A 627 -0.72 1.24 -28.24
N PHE A 628 -0.64 2.22 -29.13
CA PHE A 628 -0.32 3.60 -28.79
C PHE A 628 -1.36 4.55 -29.41
N GLY A 629 -1.86 5.47 -28.60
CA GLY A 629 -2.67 6.60 -29.05
C GLY A 629 -1.76 7.76 -29.44
N CYS A 630 -2.07 8.41 -30.56
CA CYS A 630 -1.37 9.60 -31.01
C CYS A 630 -2.22 10.84 -30.74
N ASP A 631 -1.67 11.77 -29.98
CA ASP A 631 -2.22 13.10 -29.76
C ASP A 631 -1.27 14.16 -30.34
N ARG A 632 -1.76 15.39 -30.46
CA ARG A 632 -0.93 16.56 -30.79
C ARG A 632 -0.70 17.37 -29.55
N ASP A 633 0.56 17.62 -29.24
CA ASP A 633 0.90 18.53 -28.17
C ASP A 633 0.56 20.00 -28.53
N VAL A 634 0.82 20.91 -27.59
CA VAL A 634 0.58 22.36 -27.78
C VAL A 634 1.45 22.94 -28.91
N SER A 635 2.57 22.30 -29.25
CA SER A 635 3.48 22.71 -30.34
C SER A 635 3.03 22.18 -31.71
N GLY A 636 2.06 21.26 -31.74
CA GLY A 636 1.56 20.59 -32.94
C GLY A 636 2.35 19.34 -33.33
N GLU A 637 3.33 18.91 -32.52
CA GLU A 637 4.07 17.67 -32.68
C GLU A 637 3.24 16.45 -32.24
N GLU A 638 3.43 15.33 -32.93
CA GLU A 638 2.72 14.08 -32.63
C GLU A 638 3.40 13.34 -31.48
N THR A 639 2.72 13.26 -30.33
CA THR A 639 3.13 12.44 -29.19
C THR A 639 2.41 11.09 -29.22
N TYR A 640 3.07 10.03 -28.74
CA TYR A 640 2.53 8.68 -28.74
C TYR A 640 2.56 8.10 -27.33
N ASP A 641 1.38 7.91 -26.74
CA ASP A 641 1.22 7.30 -25.43
C ASP A 641 0.76 5.86 -25.55
N CYS A 642 1.36 4.97 -24.76
CA CYS A 642 0.93 3.58 -24.73
C CYS A 642 -0.42 3.49 -24.03
N ILE A 643 -1.43 2.95 -24.73
CA ILE A 643 -2.82 2.84 -24.25
C ILE A 643 -3.17 1.43 -23.75
N PHE A 644 -2.55 0.40 -24.33
CA PHE A 644 -2.81 -1.00 -23.95
C PHE A 644 -1.62 -1.90 -24.26
N ARG A 645 -1.34 -2.88 -23.39
CA ARG A 645 -0.31 -3.91 -23.63
C ARG A 645 -0.85 -5.32 -23.43
N TYR A 646 -0.62 -6.19 -24.41
CA TYR A 646 -0.90 -7.62 -24.34
C TYR A 646 0.40 -8.42 -24.21
N LEU A 647 0.34 -9.52 -23.46
CA LEU A 647 1.33 -10.58 -23.45
C LEU A 647 0.76 -11.81 -24.17
N ILE A 648 1.36 -12.17 -25.30
CA ILE A 648 0.99 -13.36 -26.07
C ILE A 648 2.03 -14.43 -25.78
N ASN A 649 1.60 -15.55 -25.19
CA ASN A 649 2.37 -16.76 -24.97
C ASN A 649 2.10 -17.75 -26.10
N CYS A 650 2.87 -17.63 -27.17
CA CYS A 650 2.79 -18.48 -28.34
C CYS A 650 3.39 -19.87 -28.02
N LYS A 651 2.57 -20.92 -28.10
CA LYS A 651 3.02 -22.31 -27.88
C LYS A 651 3.43 -23.02 -29.17
N PHE A 652 2.88 -22.61 -30.30
CA PHE A 652 3.11 -23.21 -31.62
C PHE A 652 3.40 -22.14 -32.66
N MET A 653 4.40 -22.38 -33.51
CA MET A 653 4.74 -21.46 -34.60
C MET A 653 3.71 -21.54 -35.72
N SER A 654 3.35 -20.40 -36.31
CA SER A 654 2.49 -20.34 -37.49
C SER A 654 3.07 -21.17 -38.66
N LYS A 655 2.21 -21.81 -39.46
CA LYS A 655 2.64 -22.56 -40.66
C LYS A 655 3.21 -21.61 -41.71
N ASP A 656 2.50 -20.52 -41.97
CA ASP A 656 3.04 -19.41 -42.75
C ASP A 656 3.85 -18.50 -41.82
N ARG A 657 5.15 -18.39 -42.08
CA ARG A 657 6.08 -17.56 -41.29
C ARG A 657 6.51 -16.31 -42.04
N ARG A 658 5.87 -16.03 -43.17
CA ARG A 658 6.15 -14.81 -43.93
C ARG A 658 5.53 -13.61 -43.22
N PRO A 659 6.21 -12.46 -43.24
CA PRO A 659 5.66 -11.21 -42.72
C PRO A 659 4.32 -10.87 -43.36
N LEU A 660 3.56 -10.02 -42.68
CA LEU A 660 2.31 -9.44 -43.15
C LEU A 660 2.58 -8.11 -43.87
N PRO A 661 1.63 -7.63 -44.71
CA PRO A 661 1.73 -6.32 -45.32
C PRO A 661 1.55 -5.19 -44.29
N ARG A 662 2.00 -3.99 -44.63
CA ARG A 662 1.85 -2.80 -43.77
C ARG A 662 0.68 -1.95 -44.25
N ALA A 663 -0.24 -1.63 -43.34
CA ALA A 663 -1.32 -0.69 -43.60
C ALA A 663 -0.83 0.77 -43.55
N CYS A 664 -1.19 1.57 -44.55
CA CYS A 664 -0.95 3.01 -44.57
C CYS A 664 -2.09 3.79 -43.91
N HIS A 665 -1.88 5.08 -43.64
CA HIS A 665 -2.86 5.94 -42.97
C HIS A 665 -4.26 5.99 -43.64
N ARG A 666 -4.32 5.81 -44.97
CA ARG A 666 -5.59 5.80 -45.74
C ARG A 666 -6.26 4.42 -45.83
N TRP A 667 -5.72 3.40 -45.16
CA TRP A 667 -6.35 2.08 -45.04
C TRP A 667 -7.58 2.15 -44.12
N PHE A 668 -8.73 2.45 -44.71
CA PHE A 668 -9.98 2.76 -44.02
C PHE A 668 -11.18 2.23 -44.80
N ASN A 669 -12.10 1.51 -44.16
CA ASN A 669 -13.15 0.71 -44.82
C ASN A 669 -12.60 -0.21 -45.92
N CYS A 670 -11.37 -0.69 -45.75
CA CYS A 670 -10.66 -1.54 -46.70
C CYS A 670 -10.40 -2.92 -46.10
N THR A 671 -10.29 -3.95 -46.93
CA THR A 671 -9.88 -5.30 -46.50
C THR A 671 -9.02 -5.97 -47.57
N LEU A 672 -7.89 -6.55 -47.15
CA LEU A 672 -7.06 -7.35 -48.04
C LEU A 672 -7.58 -8.79 -48.05
N LEU A 673 -7.92 -9.29 -49.24
CA LEU A 673 -8.37 -10.67 -49.41
C LEU A 673 -7.16 -11.56 -49.70
N ASP A 674 -6.41 -11.24 -50.75
CA ASP A 674 -5.25 -12.01 -51.20
C ASP A 674 -4.15 -11.08 -51.77
N PRO A 675 -2.86 -11.42 -51.63
CA PRO A 675 -2.30 -12.43 -50.74
C PRO A 675 -2.14 -11.90 -49.30
N GLN A 676 -2.38 -12.73 -48.28
CA GLN A 676 -2.20 -12.35 -46.86
C GLN A 676 -0.73 -12.48 -46.39
N VAL A 677 0.19 -12.00 -47.23
CA VAL A 677 1.64 -11.92 -46.96
C VAL A 677 2.23 -10.63 -47.51
N GLY A 678 3.17 -10.05 -46.77
CA GLY A 678 3.84 -8.79 -47.10
C GLY A 678 5.07 -8.97 -47.99
N ASP A 679 5.69 -10.15 -47.99
CA ASP A 679 6.82 -10.46 -48.86
C ASP A 679 6.34 -11.07 -50.19
N ILE A 680 6.77 -10.47 -51.29
CA ILE A 680 6.47 -10.86 -52.65
C ILE A 680 7.70 -11.58 -53.21
N ASN A 681 7.49 -12.77 -53.76
CA ASN A 681 8.57 -13.52 -54.40
C ASN A 681 8.90 -12.90 -55.78
N PRO A 682 10.19 -12.70 -56.10
CA PRO A 682 10.59 -12.21 -57.41
C PRO A 682 10.21 -13.20 -58.52
N ASP A 683 9.98 -12.69 -59.73
CA ASP A 683 9.67 -13.44 -60.96
C ASP A 683 8.40 -14.31 -60.91
N LYS A 684 7.59 -14.22 -59.85
CA LYS A 684 6.32 -14.94 -59.75
C LYS A 684 5.14 -14.03 -60.11
N ARG A 685 4.21 -14.56 -60.91
CA ARG A 685 2.88 -13.96 -61.07
C ARG A 685 2.11 -14.09 -59.77
N ILE A 686 1.68 -12.97 -59.22
CA ILE A 686 0.90 -12.92 -57.98
C ILE A 686 -0.35 -12.10 -58.25
N THR A 687 -1.48 -12.67 -57.86
CA THR A 687 -2.79 -12.03 -57.98
C THR A 687 -3.15 -11.40 -56.65
N PHE A 688 -3.40 -10.09 -56.69
CA PHE A 688 -3.85 -9.29 -55.57
C PHE A 688 -5.35 -9.10 -55.67
N ARG A 689 -6.05 -9.31 -54.55
CA ARG A 689 -7.48 -9.10 -54.39
C ARG A 689 -7.71 -8.25 -53.15
N VAL A 690 -8.29 -7.07 -53.33
CA VAL A 690 -8.51 -6.09 -52.27
C VAL A 690 -9.92 -5.53 -52.35
N CYS A 691 -10.59 -5.41 -51.20
CA CYS A 691 -11.87 -4.74 -51.08
C CYS A 691 -11.63 -3.28 -50.65
N VAL A 692 -11.99 -2.34 -51.52
CA VAL A 692 -11.95 -0.89 -51.28
C VAL A 692 -13.21 -0.27 -51.91
N PRO A 693 -14.33 -0.22 -51.17
CA PRO A 693 -15.63 0.22 -51.72
C PRO A 693 -15.65 1.65 -52.25
N ALA A 694 -14.83 2.54 -51.68
CA ALA A 694 -14.78 3.96 -52.06
C ALA A 694 -13.78 4.27 -53.19
N ALA A 695 -13.08 3.27 -53.74
CA ALA A 695 -12.09 3.50 -54.79
C ALA A 695 -12.76 3.74 -56.15
N VAL A 696 -12.21 4.70 -56.89
CA VAL A 696 -12.49 4.94 -58.31
C VAL A 696 -11.53 4.15 -59.19
N ASP A 697 -10.30 3.98 -58.73
CA ASP A 697 -9.24 3.23 -59.41
C ASP A 697 -8.23 2.74 -58.36
N ILE A 698 -7.64 1.58 -58.60
CA ILE A 698 -6.61 0.98 -57.75
C ILE A 698 -5.46 0.54 -58.63
N ALA A 699 -4.25 0.87 -58.20
CA ALA A 699 -3.05 0.45 -58.88
C ALA A 699 -1.94 0.13 -57.90
N MET A 700 -1.09 -0.81 -58.29
CA MET A 700 0.11 -1.18 -57.56
C MET A 700 1.34 -0.58 -58.23
N LEU A 701 2.22 0.03 -57.45
CA LEU A 701 3.50 0.58 -57.90
C LEU A 701 4.64 -0.35 -57.45
N ILE A 702 5.47 -0.81 -58.39
CA ILE A 702 6.65 -1.63 -58.17
C ILE A 702 7.77 -1.12 -59.10
N ASP A 703 8.96 -0.76 -58.56
CA ASP A 703 10.13 -0.28 -59.34
C ASP A 703 9.73 0.74 -60.44
N ASP A 704 8.96 1.76 -60.05
CA ASP A 704 8.38 2.83 -60.89
C ASP A 704 7.35 2.40 -61.95
N THR A 705 6.95 1.13 -61.97
CA THR A 705 5.93 0.58 -62.86
C THR A 705 4.57 0.48 -62.18
N TRP A 706 3.54 1.06 -62.82
CA TRP A 706 2.15 1.03 -62.35
C TRP A 706 1.36 -0.14 -62.96
N PHE A 707 0.67 -0.90 -62.11
CA PHE A 707 -0.21 -2.01 -62.49
C PHE A 707 -1.64 -1.73 -62.00
N HIS A 708 -2.53 -1.34 -62.91
CA HIS A 708 -3.93 -1.05 -62.59
C HIS A 708 -4.74 -2.33 -62.39
N PHE A 709 -5.64 -2.31 -61.41
CA PHE A 709 -6.51 -3.43 -61.05
C PHE A 709 -7.85 -3.27 -61.76
N ARG A 710 -8.55 -4.39 -61.96
CA ARG A 710 -9.91 -4.41 -62.50
C ARG A 710 -10.89 -4.68 -61.37
N GLU A 711 -12.00 -3.95 -61.34
CA GLU A 711 -13.09 -4.25 -60.42
C GLU A 711 -13.78 -5.55 -60.86
N SER A 712 -13.67 -6.59 -60.02
CA SER A 712 -14.24 -7.93 -60.28
C SER A 712 -15.70 -8.03 -59.84
N SER A 713 -16.04 -7.34 -58.76
CA SER A 713 -17.38 -7.20 -58.17
C SER A 713 -17.40 -5.90 -57.37
N PRO A 714 -18.58 -5.36 -57.00
CA PRO A 714 -18.67 -4.03 -56.38
C PRO A 714 -17.73 -3.87 -55.18
N GLY A 715 -16.75 -2.96 -55.32
CA GLY A 715 -15.73 -2.67 -54.31
C GLY A 715 -14.57 -3.66 -54.24
N ILE A 716 -14.56 -4.77 -54.97
CA ILE A 716 -13.47 -5.77 -54.98
C ILE A 716 -12.64 -5.64 -56.25
N TRP A 717 -11.38 -5.28 -56.06
CA TRP A 717 -10.41 -5.01 -57.12
C TRP A 717 -9.38 -6.14 -57.20
N GLU A 718 -9.11 -6.60 -58.42
CA GLU A 718 -8.20 -7.69 -58.71
C GLU A 718 -7.15 -7.27 -59.74
N GLY A 719 -5.88 -7.56 -59.46
CA GLY A 719 -4.77 -7.28 -60.35
C GLY A 719 -3.70 -8.35 -60.26
N THR A 720 -3.21 -8.82 -61.41
CA THR A 720 -2.07 -9.75 -61.45
C THR A 720 -0.82 -8.96 -61.81
N VAL A 721 0.18 -9.05 -60.94
CA VAL A 721 1.47 -8.38 -61.10
C VAL A 721 2.59 -9.40 -61.23
N VAL A 722 3.66 -9.01 -61.91
CA VAL A 722 4.93 -9.77 -61.97
C VAL A 722 5.98 -8.89 -61.33
N ALA A 723 6.50 -9.31 -60.19
CA ALA A 723 7.57 -8.59 -59.50
C ALA A 723 8.90 -8.82 -60.24
N GLY A 724 9.66 -7.74 -60.47
CA GLY A 724 11.00 -7.83 -61.03
C GLY A 724 12.01 -8.49 -60.07
N ARG A 725 13.23 -8.74 -60.57
CA ARG A 725 14.31 -9.42 -59.83
C ARG A 725 15.00 -8.57 -58.76
N ARG A 726 14.76 -7.26 -58.74
CA ARG A 726 15.40 -6.33 -57.80
C ARG A 726 14.56 -6.20 -56.54
N ALA A 727 15.20 -6.35 -55.39
CA ALA A 727 14.59 -6.06 -54.10
C ALA A 727 14.13 -4.59 -54.06
N CYS A 728 12.83 -4.37 -53.91
CA CYS A 728 12.23 -3.04 -53.95
C CYS A 728 10.96 -2.96 -53.10
N GLY A 729 10.53 -1.74 -52.79
CA GLY A 729 9.24 -1.50 -52.16
C GLY A 729 8.11 -1.64 -53.18
N ALA A 730 7.01 -2.27 -52.76
CA ALA A 730 5.80 -2.40 -53.55
C ALA A 730 4.65 -1.77 -52.77
N LYS A 731 3.81 -0.94 -53.41
CA LYS A 731 2.68 -0.29 -52.71
C LYS A 731 1.41 -0.33 -53.53
N ILE A 732 0.30 -0.65 -52.89
CA ILE A 732 -1.04 -0.49 -53.47
C ILE A 732 -1.51 0.93 -53.16
N TYR A 733 -1.96 1.64 -54.20
CA TYR A 733 -2.57 2.94 -54.11
C TYR A 733 -4.02 2.90 -54.58
N ALA A 734 -4.84 3.80 -54.02
CA ALA A 734 -6.19 4.03 -54.51
C ALA A 734 -6.41 5.50 -54.85
N LYS A 735 -7.18 5.72 -55.91
CA LYS A 735 -7.80 7.01 -56.25
C LYS A 735 -9.18 7.04 -55.62
N LEU A 736 -9.38 7.92 -54.63
CA LEU A 736 -10.62 8.01 -53.85
C LEU A 736 -11.56 9.13 -54.29
N ASN A 737 -11.14 9.97 -55.24
CA ASN A 737 -11.92 11.09 -55.74
C ASN A 737 -11.77 11.15 -57.27
N ARG A 738 -12.89 11.28 -58.00
CA ARG A 738 -12.90 11.30 -59.47
C ARG A 738 -12.17 12.52 -60.04
N ASP A 739 -12.31 13.67 -59.39
CA ASP A 739 -11.86 14.98 -59.85
C ASP A 739 -10.39 15.28 -59.51
N LYS A 740 -9.77 14.46 -58.65
CA LYS A 740 -8.36 14.61 -58.27
C LYS A 740 -7.53 13.49 -58.88
N SER A 741 -6.42 13.80 -59.54
CA SER A 741 -5.47 12.80 -60.09
C SER A 741 -4.62 12.11 -59.01
N ARG A 742 -4.82 12.41 -57.73
CA ARG A 742 -3.96 11.95 -56.63
C ARG A 742 -4.30 10.52 -56.20
N PHE A 743 -3.31 9.64 -56.32
CA PHE A 743 -3.30 8.32 -55.72
C PHE A 743 -2.80 8.39 -54.28
N SER A 744 -3.49 7.71 -53.36
CA SER A 744 -3.12 7.63 -51.94
C SER A 744 -2.67 6.22 -51.59
N PRO A 745 -1.55 6.05 -50.85
CA PRO A 745 -1.05 4.73 -50.50
C PRO A 745 -1.98 4.05 -49.48
N LEU A 746 -2.27 2.78 -49.74
CA LEU A 746 -3.16 1.94 -48.92
C LEU A 746 -2.39 0.85 -48.18
N LEU A 747 -1.57 0.08 -48.90
CA LEU A 747 -0.79 -1.03 -48.36
C LEU A 747 0.63 -1.01 -48.91
N GLU A 748 1.59 -1.44 -48.08
CA GLU A 748 2.98 -1.64 -48.48
C GLU A 748 3.40 -3.10 -48.34
N PHE A 749 4.17 -3.55 -49.32
CA PHE A 749 4.75 -4.88 -49.49
C PHE A 749 6.25 -4.72 -49.78
N ARG A 750 7.01 -5.82 -49.67
CA ARG A 750 8.42 -5.87 -50.06
C ARG A 750 8.64 -6.97 -51.10
N VAL A 751 9.28 -6.63 -52.21
CA VAL A 751 9.83 -7.61 -53.14
C VAL A 751 11.19 -8.03 -52.58
N LYS A 752 11.41 -9.33 -52.44
CA LYS A 752 12.65 -9.90 -51.91
C LYS A 752 13.73 -10.08 -52.97
#